data_AF-A0A2E0T4K7-F1
#
_entry.id   AF-A0A2E0T4K7-F1
#
_cell.length_a   1.000
_cell.length_b   1.000
_cell.length_c   1.000
_cell.angle_alpha   90.00
_cell.angle_beta   90.00
_cell.angle_gamma   90.00
#
_symmetry.space_group_name_H-M   'P 1'
#
loop_
_entity.id
_entity.type
_entity.pdbx_description
1 polymer ?
#
loop_
_entity_poly.entity_id
_entity_poly.type
_entity_poly.pdbx_seq_one_letter_code
_entity_poly.pdbx_strand_id
1 'polypeptide(L)'
;MGIDHFSLDSNIMSGGVAIFDFNNDGFDDLYFNGGENPDKLFENIGGKFFRNISSSSGIASILKDVNTMGVVAGDINNDGYTDLFITTAQKNHCYLLKNNLGTGFTDISLEAGIDQAVWSSTATMGDYDLDGDLDIYVGNYVEYNGYPFSINLTNPIIDFFYQNNGNETFNLLPSPLFEKDTGATLVASFTDFDQDGDSDLFVLNDYGDIYEPNKLLLNTYPKKTMQEISVLIGFDNEMQSMGLATGDIDEDGDLDYYITNLGDNYLLENQNASSFKNISNEKNVIDGVGFSWGTAFIDINNDSYLDLYVAKGSIFADNDSQANKLYQYDKVSEKFIDNSIAEGMAEPNRGRGMAHGDFNQDGKIDFAVSNVRAKESNEGRALLYINQNRNSGNWVKIILEGTESNKSAYGASIILSSNGRKFIKEISGGTSYLSSHSNTVHFGIGEIEKIDQLTINWPGKKTESFYNLSVNKTYKVIEQDKIYSFNANYVEICEGERIFINGERKTSAGIYRTIFQGTDGLDEISITRLEVNKSADCVGKNIIEQQPINNNYSVARKWNELLLKSIRNDFARPTVHARNLYHTSIAMYDAWAVFSDEAVPFFLGNTLGEYAVQFEGINTSKNIEIAREEAISYACFRLLSHRFKNAPGSIELRYDYEDLMNELGYDTSITSTDYRHGSPASLGNYIGQQLIDFGLQDGANEAEDYTNQHYQSQNSPLDVDKSGNPKINDPNKWQPLTLSIFIDQSGNITGNNTPDFLSPEWGNVTPFALEKSESTTFSKDGFDYRIYYDPGKPAELSSSLKGLNDPYKWGFAMVAVWSSHLNPFDGKMIDISPGAIGNLKLSDLPKNFQQYKTFYNIKEGGDPSPGHKKNPITGSSYIPQIVPRGDYVRVLAEFWADGPDSETPPGHWFTILNHVNDHPQNEKKFAGRGKKLEDLEWDVKSYLALGGAMHDSAIAAWGLKGFYNYIRPISAIRYMSDIGQSTDKELDNYHPEGIPLIPNYIESIKEDDPIAINYPERVGKIKIRAWKGDHFINNRDSDVAGVGWIMGNEWIPYQRPSFVTPPFAGYISGHSTFSRAAANTLALITGSNFFPGGIGEYNANKDEFLVFENGPSKKLTLQWATYQDAADQCSLSRIWGGIHPPIDDIPGRQIGHLIGIKAFEKASNYFNGNPYIEKKAFEISVYPTPVNSFETLKIMSSETVTKNIKIQLFDLSGKLLCQELTSKNNDKEFSFDICASNSGIYILVGIENGKRIFSKKIWVN
;
A
#
# COMPACT_ATOMS: atom_id res chain seq x y z
N MET A 1 -5.77 29.81 28.46
CA MET A 1 -6.97 29.89 27.57
C MET A 1 -8.00 28.90 28.09
N GLY A 2 -9.30 29.17 27.96
CA GLY A 2 -10.35 28.24 28.43
C GLY A 2 -10.91 27.40 27.29
N ILE A 3 -11.00 26.08 27.48
CA ILE A 3 -11.76 25.16 26.60
C ILE A 3 -13.21 25.18 27.07
N ASP A 4 -14.19 25.23 26.16
CA ASP A 4 -15.61 25.22 26.53
C ASP A 4 -16.07 23.81 26.95
N HIS A 5 -15.50 23.31 28.03
CA HIS A 5 -15.80 22.04 28.67
C HIS A 5 -15.58 22.16 30.18
N PHE A 6 -16.29 21.35 30.95
CA PHE A 6 -16.09 21.16 32.40
C PHE A 6 -16.66 19.81 32.78
N SER A 7 -16.09 19.20 33.81
CA SER A 7 -16.67 18.00 34.39
C SER A 7 -17.81 18.38 35.33
N LEU A 8 -18.97 17.75 35.18
CA LEU A 8 -20.10 17.89 36.09
C LEU A 8 -20.20 16.60 36.90
N ASP A 9 -20.06 16.68 38.22
CA ASP A 9 -20.18 15.51 39.07
C ASP A 9 -20.70 15.93 40.43
N SER A 10 -21.79 15.31 40.86
CA SER A 10 -22.38 15.51 42.18
C SER A 10 -21.45 15.14 43.34
N ASN A 11 -20.47 14.26 43.11
CA ASN A 11 -19.43 13.86 44.06
C ASN A 11 -18.16 14.70 43.97
N ILE A 12 -17.96 15.41 42.85
CA ILE A 12 -16.82 16.29 42.58
C ILE A 12 -15.47 15.52 42.50
N MET A 13 -15.52 14.21 42.20
CA MET A 13 -14.37 13.29 42.19
C MET A 13 -13.95 12.87 40.77
N SER A 14 -14.69 13.25 39.73
CA SER A 14 -14.25 13.03 38.35
C SER A 14 -13.25 14.09 37.87
N GLY A 15 -12.78 13.96 36.63
CA GLY A 15 -12.04 15.02 35.95
C GLY A 15 -10.71 14.57 35.35
N GLY A 16 -10.58 13.30 34.98
CA GLY A 16 -9.41 12.83 34.25
C GLY A 16 -9.15 13.60 32.95
N VAL A 17 -7.87 13.67 32.58
CA VAL A 17 -7.37 14.28 31.36
C VAL A 17 -6.37 13.33 30.72
N ALA A 18 -6.45 13.10 29.41
CA ALA A 18 -5.42 12.38 28.67
C ALA A 18 -4.89 13.24 27.52
N ILE A 19 -3.58 13.18 27.29
CA ILE A 19 -2.87 13.80 26.18
C ILE A 19 -2.16 12.71 25.39
N PHE A 20 -2.47 12.58 24.11
CA PHE A 20 -1.90 11.55 23.22
C PHE A 20 -2.12 11.95 21.76
N ASP A 21 -1.36 11.37 20.83
CA ASP A 21 -1.57 11.55 19.39
C ASP A 21 -2.59 10.51 18.89
N PHE A 22 -3.85 10.94 18.67
CA PHE A 22 -4.97 10.07 18.32
C PHE A 22 -4.84 9.50 16.91
N ASN A 23 -4.27 10.24 15.97
CA ASN A 23 -4.26 9.92 14.54
C ASN A 23 -2.85 9.74 13.95
N ASN A 24 -1.81 9.76 14.79
CA ASN A 24 -0.40 9.65 14.43
C ASN A 24 0.07 10.76 13.46
N ASP A 25 -0.48 11.99 13.59
CA ASP A 25 -0.06 13.14 12.79
C ASP A 25 1.14 13.91 13.36
N GLY A 26 1.61 13.48 14.54
CA GLY A 26 2.71 14.06 15.28
C GLY A 26 2.30 15.24 16.16
N PHE A 27 1.01 15.50 16.39
CA PHE A 27 0.53 16.54 17.30
C PHE A 27 -0.31 15.93 18.44
N ASP A 28 0.02 16.29 19.68
CA ASP A 28 -0.71 15.83 20.86
C ASP A 28 -2.15 16.37 20.88
N ASP A 29 -3.13 15.47 20.99
CA ASP A 29 -4.56 15.73 21.14
C ASP A 29 -5.00 15.73 22.61
N LEU A 30 -6.22 16.21 22.88
CA LEU A 30 -6.74 16.35 24.25
C LEU A 30 -8.04 15.58 24.46
N TYR A 31 -8.07 14.74 25.47
CA TYR A 31 -9.27 14.10 25.98
C TYR A 31 -9.60 14.57 27.39
N PHE A 32 -10.87 14.86 27.65
CA PHE A 32 -11.38 15.26 28.96
C PHE A 32 -12.60 14.43 29.34
N ASN A 33 -12.57 13.86 30.55
CA ASN A 33 -13.78 13.30 31.15
C ASN A 33 -14.81 14.41 31.43
N GLY A 34 -16.09 14.05 31.38
CA GLY A 34 -17.21 14.93 31.66
C GLY A 34 -17.93 14.61 32.98
N GLY A 35 -17.67 13.46 33.61
CA GLY A 35 -18.49 13.04 34.75
C GLY A 35 -19.89 12.69 34.25
N GLU A 36 -20.90 13.37 34.79
CA GLU A 36 -22.29 13.33 34.31
C GLU A 36 -22.48 14.10 32.99
N ASN A 37 -21.54 14.96 32.60
CA ASN A 37 -21.51 15.59 31.27
C ASN A 37 -20.86 14.67 30.23
N PRO A 38 -21.14 14.87 28.93
CA PRO A 38 -20.45 14.14 27.88
C PRO A 38 -18.94 14.45 27.82
N ASP A 39 -18.14 13.40 27.77
CA ASP A 39 -16.68 13.46 27.55
C ASP A 39 -16.33 14.14 26.22
N LYS A 40 -15.15 14.75 26.17
CA LYS A 40 -14.68 15.51 25.01
C LYS A 40 -13.34 15.02 24.50
N LEU A 41 -13.22 14.95 23.17
CA LEU A 41 -11.97 14.70 22.44
C LEU A 41 -11.75 15.86 21.48
N PHE A 42 -10.59 16.47 21.59
CA PHE A 42 -10.17 17.61 20.79
C PHE A 42 -8.89 17.27 20.03
N GLU A 43 -9.02 17.28 18.71
CA GLU A 43 -7.92 17.05 17.79
C GLU A 43 -7.08 18.33 17.62
N ASN A 44 -5.77 18.24 17.76
CA ASN A 44 -4.80 19.31 17.55
C ASN A 44 -4.48 19.46 16.07
N ILE A 45 -4.92 20.58 15.51
CA ILE A 45 -4.68 20.93 14.12
C ILE A 45 -3.41 21.77 14.05
N GLY A 46 -2.28 21.07 13.88
CA GLY A 46 -1.01 21.68 13.51
C GLY A 46 -0.39 22.58 14.57
N GLY A 47 -0.62 22.26 15.84
CA GLY A 47 -0.05 22.94 17.00
C GLY A 47 -0.59 24.35 17.25
N LYS A 48 -1.71 24.72 16.63
CA LYS A 48 -2.30 26.06 16.74
C LYS A 48 -3.73 26.06 17.25
N PHE A 49 -4.52 25.08 16.83
CA PHE A 49 -5.96 25.06 17.09
C PHE A 49 -6.40 23.67 17.48
N PHE A 50 -7.44 23.60 18.30
CA PHE A 50 -8.08 22.34 18.66
C PHE A 50 -9.47 22.26 18.05
N ARG A 51 -9.79 21.14 17.39
CA ARG A 51 -11.10 20.83 16.80
C ARG A 51 -11.81 19.79 17.65
N ASN A 52 -13.02 20.08 18.09
CA ASN A 52 -13.83 19.09 18.79
C ASN A 52 -14.28 17.99 17.81
N ILE A 53 -13.84 16.76 18.06
CA ILE A 53 -14.17 15.58 17.25
C ILE A 53 -15.01 14.56 18.02
N SER A 54 -15.54 14.90 19.19
CA SER A 54 -16.27 13.97 20.07
C SER A 54 -17.41 13.21 19.38
N SER A 55 -18.13 13.87 18.46
CA SER A 55 -19.21 13.23 17.72
C SER A 55 -18.70 12.38 16.56
N SER A 56 -17.69 12.84 15.80
CA SER A 56 -17.17 12.12 14.63
C SER A 56 -16.30 10.92 15.01
N SER A 57 -15.61 10.98 16.15
CA SER A 57 -14.83 9.86 16.70
C SER A 57 -15.69 8.81 17.41
N GLY A 58 -16.99 9.06 17.61
CA GLY A 58 -17.91 8.11 18.24
C GLY A 58 -17.98 8.17 19.77
N ILE A 59 -17.00 8.75 20.46
CA ILE A 59 -16.96 8.83 21.95
C ILE A 59 -18.26 9.40 22.53
N ALA A 60 -18.78 10.49 21.97
CA ALA A 60 -19.98 11.13 22.50
C ALA A 60 -21.22 10.22 22.43
N SER A 61 -21.22 9.26 21.50
CA SER A 61 -22.30 8.27 21.38
C SER A 61 -22.06 7.06 22.28
N ILE A 62 -20.81 6.59 22.37
CA ILE A 62 -20.43 5.41 23.17
C ILE A 62 -20.63 5.68 24.66
N LEU A 63 -20.11 6.80 25.14
CA LEU A 63 -20.12 7.20 26.56
C LEU A 63 -21.37 8.03 26.91
N LYS A 64 -22.42 7.93 26.10
CA LYS A 64 -23.64 8.68 26.35
C LYS A 64 -24.30 8.17 27.62
N ASP A 65 -24.62 9.10 28.53
CA ASP A 65 -25.25 8.80 29.82
C ASP A 65 -24.37 7.93 30.75
N VAL A 66 -23.05 7.90 30.50
CA VAL A 66 -22.04 7.23 31.34
C VAL A 66 -21.39 8.27 32.25
N ASN A 67 -21.31 7.97 33.55
CA ASN A 67 -20.61 8.81 34.51
C ASN A 67 -19.12 8.46 34.55
N THR A 68 -18.29 9.22 33.83
CA THR A 68 -16.85 8.94 33.69
C THR A 68 -16.02 9.56 34.82
N MET A 69 -14.91 8.93 35.20
CA MET A 69 -14.08 9.34 36.33
C MET A 69 -12.69 9.76 35.87
N GLY A 70 -11.90 8.79 35.44
CA GLY A 70 -10.53 8.91 34.99
C GLY A 70 -10.26 8.24 33.66
N VAL A 71 -9.06 8.45 33.14
CA VAL A 71 -8.62 7.91 31.86
C VAL A 71 -7.14 7.57 31.88
N VAL A 72 -6.79 6.45 31.27
CA VAL A 72 -5.42 6.12 30.86
C VAL A 72 -5.43 5.86 29.36
N ALA A 73 -4.40 6.37 28.67
CA ALA A 73 -4.21 6.17 27.25
C ALA A 73 -3.06 5.17 27.05
N GLY A 74 -3.18 4.24 26.11
CA GLY A 74 -2.12 3.27 25.80
C GLY A 74 -2.55 2.34 24.66
N ASP A 75 -1.59 1.88 23.86
CA ASP A 75 -1.83 0.93 22.77
C ASP A 75 -1.94 -0.50 23.34
N ILE A 76 -3.17 -1.01 23.44
CA ILE A 76 -3.49 -2.25 24.15
C ILE A 76 -3.31 -3.50 23.29
N ASN A 77 -3.35 -3.33 21.96
CA ASN A 77 -3.29 -4.39 20.98
C ASN A 77 -2.01 -4.33 20.13
N ASN A 78 -1.09 -3.43 20.47
CA ASN A 78 0.19 -3.19 19.81
C ASN A 78 0.06 -2.84 18.31
N ASP A 79 -1.03 -2.17 17.90
CA ASP A 79 -1.31 -1.82 16.49
C ASP A 79 -0.70 -0.48 16.03
N GLY A 80 -0.10 0.27 16.96
CA GLY A 80 0.54 1.56 16.74
C GLY A 80 -0.38 2.76 16.98
N TYR A 81 -1.64 2.57 17.36
CA TYR A 81 -2.57 3.65 17.71
C TYR A 81 -2.95 3.58 19.19
N THR A 82 -2.98 4.73 19.84
CA THR A 82 -3.29 4.79 21.28
C THR A 82 -4.78 4.56 21.54
N ASP A 83 -5.10 3.59 22.38
CA ASP A 83 -6.44 3.29 22.89
C ASP A 83 -6.73 4.04 24.20
N LEU A 84 -7.98 3.99 24.66
CA LEU A 84 -8.39 4.60 25.92
C LEU A 84 -9.05 3.59 26.85
N PHE A 85 -8.61 3.54 28.09
CA PHE A 85 -9.32 2.87 29.18
C PHE A 85 -9.89 3.91 30.15
N ILE A 86 -11.20 3.90 30.32
CA ILE A 86 -11.96 4.93 31.04
C ILE A 86 -12.64 4.30 32.24
N THR A 87 -12.35 4.83 33.43
CA THR A 87 -13.00 4.42 34.67
C THR A 87 -14.33 5.12 34.85
N THR A 88 -15.27 4.49 35.55
CA THR A 88 -16.64 5.00 35.69
C THR A 88 -17.14 4.96 37.13
N ALA A 89 -18.09 5.85 37.42
CA ALA A 89 -18.81 5.87 38.68
C ALA A 89 -20.00 4.89 38.67
N GLN A 90 -20.33 4.39 39.87
CA GLN A 90 -21.46 3.52 40.27
C GLN A 90 -22.33 2.90 39.16
N LYS A 91 -22.37 1.56 39.13
CA LYS A 91 -23.24 0.68 38.31
C LYS A 91 -22.94 0.65 36.80
N ASN A 92 -21.89 1.32 36.36
CA ASN A 92 -21.31 1.14 35.04
C ASN A 92 -20.01 0.34 35.16
N HIS A 93 -19.66 -0.40 34.11
CA HIS A 93 -18.34 -1.00 33.98
C HIS A 93 -17.34 0.05 33.46
N CYS A 94 -16.04 -0.23 33.56
CA CYS A 94 -15.03 0.56 32.86
C CYS A 94 -15.13 0.35 31.34
N TYR A 95 -14.70 1.33 30.56
CA TYR A 95 -14.74 1.27 29.11
C TYR A 95 -13.34 1.15 28.50
N LEU A 96 -13.09 0.10 27.71
CA LEU A 96 -11.94 -0.02 26.82
C LEU A 96 -12.37 0.34 25.41
N LEU A 97 -11.87 1.48 24.94
CA LEU A 97 -12.17 2.05 23.64
C LEU A 97 -10.97 1.83 22.71
N LYS A 98 -11.11 0.91 21.76
CA LYS A 98 -10.11 0.64 20.74
C LYS A 98 -10.11 1.73 19.67
N ASN A 99 -8.94 2.27 19.35
CA ASN A 99 -8.75 3.27 18.31
C ASN A 99 -8.84 2.62 16.92
N ASN A 100 -9.70 3.17 16.06
CA ASN A 100 -9.91 2.70 14.70
C ASN A 100 -8.90 3.37 13.75
N LEU A 101 -7.61 3.15 14.00
CA LEU A 101 -6.49 3.67 13.19
C LEU A 101 -6.59 5.19 12.93
N GLY A 102 -6.91 5.98 13.97
CA GLY A 102 -6.97 7.44 13.91
C GLY A 102 -8.28 8.02 13.34
N THR A 103 -9.31 7.20 13.13
CA THR A 103 -10.60 7.66 12.57
C THR A 103 -11.73 7.74 13.59
N GLY A 104 -11.62 7.05 14.72
CA GLY A 104 -12.59 7.06 15.82
C GLY A 104 -12.31 5.95 16.81
N PHE A 105 -13.30 5.63 17.65
CA PHE A 105 -13.17 4.58 18.67
C PHE A 105 -14.30 3.54 18.57
N THR A 106 -13.99 2.31 18.97
CA THR A 106 -14.94 1.21 19.15
C THR A 106 -14.89 0.72 20.60
N ASP A 107 -16.05 0.56 21.24
CA ASP A 107 -16.15 -0.05 22.57
C ASP A 107 -16.02 -1.56 22.47
N ILE A 108 -14.96 -2.11 23.09
CA ILE A 108 -14.67 -3.55 23.15
C ILE A 108 -14.79 -4.11 24.56
N SER A 109 -15.27 -3.34 25.53
CA SER A 109 -15.15 -3.63 26.98
C SER A 109 -15.72 -5.00 27.37
N LEU A 110 -16.95 -5.28 26.97
CA LEU A 110 -17.64 -6.52 27.36
C LEU A 110 -17.09 -7.76 26.65
N GLU A 111 -16.68 -7.63 25.39
CA GLU A 111 -16.05 -8.72 24.65
C GLU A 111 -14.62 -8.99 25.12
N ALA A 112 -13.94 -7.95 25.59
CA ALA A 112 -12.63 -8.02 26.22
C ALA A 112 -12.66 -8.58 27.65
N GLY A 113 -13.84 -8.75 28.27
CA GLY A 113 -13.99 -9.29 29.62
C GLY A 113 -13.97 -8.25 30.75
N ILE A 114 -14.13 -6.97 30.44
CA ILE A 114 -14.19 -5.85 31.39
C ILE A 114 -15.66 -5.58 31.74
N ASP A 115 -16.20 -6.36 32.68
CA ASP A 115 -17.64 -6.37 33.01
C ASP A 115 -17.96 -5.94 34.46
N GLN A 116 -16.95 -5.59 35.25
CA GLN A 116 -17.11 -5.25 36.66
C GLN A 116 -17.75 -3.87 36.83
N ALA A 117 -18.99 -3.83 37.31
CA ALA A 117 -19.80 -2.62 37.41
C ALA A 117 -19.79 -2.01 38.83
N VAL A 118 -18.65 -1.47 39.24
CA VAL A 118 -18.43 -0.84 40.56
C VAL A 118 -18.03 0.63 40.41
N TRP A 119 -17.69 1.30 41.51
CA TRP A 119 -17.08 2.64 41.43
C TRP A 119 -15.57 2.49 41.25
N SER A 120 -15.11 2.61 40.01
CA SER A 120 -13.70 2.64 39.63
C SER A 120 -13.24 4.09 39.51
N SER A 121 -12.19 4.47 40.24
CA SER A 121 -11.66 5.83 40.31
C SER A 121 -10.56 6.02 39.27
N THR A 122 -9.51 5.20 39.34
CA THR A 122 -8.25 5.34 38.59
C THR A 122 -7.88 4.07 37.86
N ALA A 123 -7.05 4.18 36.83
CA ALA A 123 -6.42 3.05 36.17
C ALA A 123 -4.97 3.38 35.79
N THR A 124 -4.13 2.37 35.71
CA THR A 124 -2.77 2.44 35.16
C THR A 124 -2.49 1.21 34.31
N MET A 125 -1.66 1.39 33.28
CA MET A 125 -1.20 0.34 32.38
C MET A 125 0.28 0.03 32.62
N GLY A 126 0.66 -1.24 32.50
CA GLY A 126 2.03 -1.70 32.60
C GLY A 126 2.14 -3.17 32.20
N ASP A 127 3.31 -3.59 31.73
CA ASP A 127 3.59 -4.98 31.39
C ASP A 127 4.23 -5.65 32.62
N TYR A 128 3.40 -6.14 33.54
CA TYR A 128 3.91 -6.65 34.82
C TYR A 128 4.63 -8.00 34.67
N ASP A 129 4.39 -8.68 33.56
CA ASP A 129 4.79 -10.06 33.35
C ASP A 129 5.80 -10.24 32.20
N LEU A 130 6.19 -9.12 31.59
CA LEU A 130 7.19 -8.95 30.54
C LEU A 130 6.91 -9.81 29.32
N ASP A 131 5.65 -9.87 28.89
CA ASP A 131 5.22 -10.59 27.68
C ASP A 131 4.99 -9.66 26.47
N GLY A 132 5.12 -8.35 26.66
CA GLY A 132 5.00 -7.33 25.62
C GLY A 132 3.58 -6.76 25.47
N ASP A 133 2.61 -7.25 26.25
CA ASP A 133 1.24 -6.74 26.24
C ASP A 133 0.96 -5.88 27.48
N LEU A 134 0.19 -4.80 27.32
CA LEU A 134 -0.15 -3.93 28.45
C LEU A 134 -1.27 -4.53 29.30
N ASP A 135 -0.98 -4.77 30.58
CA ASP A 135 -1.95 -5.14 31.61
C ASP A 135 -2.55 -3.91 32.26
N ILE A 136 -3.72 -4.05 32.88
CA ILE A 136 -4.48 -2.93 33.46
C ILE A 136 -4.75 -3.17 34.94
N TYR A 137 -4.25 -2.26 35.78
CA TYR A 137 -4.65 -2.18 37.18
C TYR A 137 -5.71 -1.08 37.36
N VAL A 138 -6.81 -1.42 38.03
CA VAL A 138 -7.94 -0.51 38.25
C VAL A 138 -8.15 -0.32 39.76
N GLY A 139 -7.97 0.91 40.21
CA GLY A 139 -8.29 1.33 41.56
C GLY A 139 -9.78 1.61 41.72
N ASN A 140 -10.37 1.05 42.77
CA ASN A 140 -11.75 1.20 43.14
C ASN A 140 -11.88 2.00 44.44
N TYR A 141 -13.03 2.65 44.62
CA TYR A 141 -13.24 3.58 45.72
C TYR A 141 -14.07 2.94 46.85
N VAL A 142 -15.38 3.24 46.96
CA VAL A 142 -16.24 2.75 48.05
C VAL A 142 -17.64 2.38 47.58
N GLU A 143 -18.30 1.42 48.26
CA GLU A 143 -19.72 1.10 48.05
C GLU A 143 -20.58 2.28 48.50
N TYR A 144 -21.38 2.87 47.60
CA TYR A 144 -22.00 4.16 47.89
C TYR A 144 -23.46 4.34 47.52
N ASN A 145 -24.22 5.04 48.39
CA ASN A 145 -25.66 5.34 48.27
C ASN A 145 -26.01 6.82 48.70
N GLY A 146 -25.07 7.79 48.75
CA GLY A 146 -25.30 9.18 49.28
C GLY A 146 -24.38 10.32 48.73
N TYR A 147 -23.89 11.27 49.57
CA TYR A 147 -22.70 12.18 49.37
C TYR A 147 -21.38 11.67 50.03
N PRO A 148 -20.23 11.51 49.34
CA PRO A 148 -19.07 10.72 49.80
C PRO A 148 -18.38 11.24 51.08
N PHE A 149 -18.77 12.40 51.60
CA PHE A 149 -18.18 13.01 52.79
C PHE A 149 -19.03 12.86 54.06
N SER A 150 -20.03 11.96 54.05
CA SER A 150 -20.74 11.58 55.28
C SER A 150 -19.90 10.59 56.08
N ILE A 151 -19.78 10.82 57.39
CA ILE A 151 -18.99 10.06 58.39
C ILE A 151 -19.33 8.54 58.52
N ASN A 152 -20.12 7.99 57.59
CA ASN A 152 -20.52 6.59 57.48
C ASN A 152 -20.20 6.04 56.06
N LEU A 153 -19.01 6.31 55.53
CA LEU A 153 -18.50 5.54 54.38
C LEU A 153 -18.28 4.10 54.86
N THR A 154 -19.14 3.18 54.44
CA THR A 154 -19.04 1.76 54.76
C THR A 154 -18.69 0.99 53.49
N ASN A 155 -17.54 0.30 53.53
CA ASN A 155 -17.04 -0.72 52.58
C ASN A 155 -16.30 -0.18 51.34
N PRO A 156 -14.98 0.03 51.44
CA PRO A 156 -14.09 0.16 50.28
C PRO A 156 -14.19 -1.06 49.35
N ILE A 157 -14.05 -0.85 48.06
CA ILE A 157 -14.23 -1.87 47.03
C ILE A 157 -12.86 -2.41 46.62
N ILE A 158 -12.74 -3.73 46.49
CA ILE A 158 -11.48 -4.38 46.11
C ILE A 158 -11.08 -3.95 44.69
N ASP A 159 -9.82 -3.59 44.51
CA ASP A 159 -9.22 -3.22 43.23
C ASP A 159 -9.19 -4.39 42.22
N PHE A 160 -9.10 -4.07 40.93
CA PHE A 160 -9.04 -5.10 39.87
C PHE A 160 -7.68 -5.12 39.20
N PHE A 161 -7.27 -6.32 38.79
CA PHE A 161 -6.07 -6.51 38.01
C PHE A 161 -6.37 -7.38 36.79
N TYR A 162 -6.32 -6.77 35.61
CA TYR A 162 -6.64 -7.39 34.33
C TYR A 162 -5.37 -7.71 33.58
N GLN A 163 -5.10 -9.00 33.41
CA GLN A 163 -4.01 -9.48 32.58
C GLN A 163 -4.45 -9.55 31.12
N ASN A 164 -3.67 -8.97 30.21
CA ASN A 164 -3.91 -9.03 28.78
C ASN A 164 -3.52 -10.40 28.22
N ASN A 165 -4.33 -10.94 27.30
CA ASN A 165 -4.07 -12.25 26.68
C ASN A 165 -3.40 -12.14 25.29
N GLY A 166 -3.04 -10.94 24.85
CA GLY A 166 -2.44 -10.67 23.53
C GLY A 166 -3.41 -10.81 22.35
N ASN A 167 -4.72 -10.76 22.62
CA ASN A 167 -5.78 -10.93 21.63
C ASN A 167 -7.01 -10.05 21.90
N GLU A 168 -6.80 -8.88 22.51
CA GLU A 168 -7.83 -7.92 22.90
C GLU A 168 -8.81 -8.45 23.97
N THR A 169 -8.44 -9.51 24.70
CA THR A 169 -9.21 -10.04 25.83
C THR A 169 -8.39 -10.07 27.12
N PHE A 170 -9.06 -10.00 28.26
CA PHE A 170 -8.44 -9.90 29.57
C PHE A 170 -8.91 -10.98 30.53
N ASN A 171 -7.99 -11.47 31.36
CA ASN A 171 -8.31 -12.25 32.54
C ASN A 171 -8.32 -11.35 33.77
N LEU A 172 -9.43 -11.32 34.51
CA LEU A 172 -9.44 -10.72 35.84
C LEU A 172 -8.70 -11.63 36.83
N LEU A 173 -7.49 -11.22 37.22
CA LEU A 173 -6.72 -11.88 38.26
C LEU A 173 -7.24 -11.49 39.65
N PRO A 174 -7.01 -12.32 40.68
CA PRO A 174 -7.14 -11.87 42.06
C PRO A 174 -6.26 -10.64 42.25
N SER A 175 -6.82 -9.57 42.83
CA SER A 175 -6.05 -8.37 43.15
C SER A 175 -4.75 -8.74 43.88
N PRO A 176 -3.59 -8.17 43.50
CA PRO A 176 -2.33 -8.41 44.22
C PRO A 176 -2.42 -8.01 45.70
N LEU A 177 -3.42 -7.21 46.09
CA LEU A 177 -3.69 -6.80 47.45
C LEU A 177 -4.48 -7.82 48.30
N PHE A 178 -4.80 -9.02 47.77
CA PHE A 178 -5.77 -9.93 48.41
C PHE A 178 -5.27 -10.67 49.68
N GLU A 179 -5.59 -10.11 50.84
CA GLU A 179 -6.12 -10.76 52.07
C GLU A 179 -6.55 -9.62 53.04
N LYS A 180 -7.71 -9.01 52.75
CA LYS A 180 -8.28 -7.78 53.36
C LYS A 180 -7.76 -6.46 52.76
N ASP A 181 -7.94 -6.27 51.46
CA ASP A 181 -7.83 -4.91 50.94
C ASP A 181 -9.10 -4.12 51.29
N THR A 182 -8.93 -3.05 52.07
CA THR A 182 -9.99 -2.11 52.44
C THR A 182 -9.56 -0.67 52.14
N GLY A 183 -8.62 -0.42 51.24
CA GLY A 183 -8.24 0.93 50.82
C GLY A 183 -9.25 1.57 49.86
N ALA A 184 -9.31 2.90 49.84
CA ALA A 184 -10.10 3.65 48.88
C ALA A 184 -9.16 4.27 47.83
N THR A 185 -8.77 3.49 46.82
CA THR A 185 -7.74 3.88 45.86
C THR A 185 -8.18 5.08 45.03
N LEU A 186 -7.34 6.12 44.93
CA LEU A 186 -7.54 7.27 44.04
C LEU A 186 -6.44 7.46 43.01
N VAL A 187 -5.27 6.87 43.24
CA VAL A 187 -4.17 6.87 42.28
C VAL A 187 -3.50 5.51 42.31
N ALA A 188 -3.19 4.99 41.13
CA ALA A 188 -2.29 3.86 40.98
C ALA A 188 -1.32 4.19 39.86
N SER A 189 -0.08 3.73 39.95
CA SER A 189 0.92 3.95 38.91
C SER A 189 1.94 2.82 38.90
N PHE A 190 2.25 2.33 37.70
CA PHE A 190 3.41 1.47 37.48
C PHE A 190 4.70 2.29 37.38
N THR A 191 5.73 1.85 38.08
CA THR A 191 7.06 2.48 38.10
C THR A 191 8.12 1.46 38.53
N ASP A 192 9.34 1.53 37.99
CA ASP A 192 10.48 0.69 38.37
C ASP A 192 11.26 1.34 39.53
N PHE A 193 10.75 1.19 40.76
CA PHE A 193 11.25 1.99 41.89
C PHE A 193 12.65 1.57 42.35
N ASP A 194 13.00 0.30 42.16
CA ASP A 194 14.30 -0.27 42.54
C ASP A 194 15.27 -0.47 41.36
N GLN A 195 14.86 -0.03 40.17
CA GLN A 195 15.63 -0.06 38.93
C GLN A 195 16.02 -1.48 38.53
N ASP A 196 15.17 -2.45 38.85
CA ASP A 196 15.33 -3.84 38.48
C ASP A 196 14.64 -4.23 37.17
N GLY A 197 14.12 -3.26 36.42
CA GLY A 197 13.58 -3.44 35.07
C GLY A 197 12.21 -4.10 35.02
N ASP A 198 11.63 -4.42 36.19
CA ASP A 198 10.28 -4.91 36.34
C ASP A 198 9.39 -3.75 36.83
N SER A 199 8.15 -3.65 36.35
CA SER A 199 7.25 -2.57 36.79
C SER A 199 6.62 -2.90 38.14
N ASP A 200 6.92 -2.09 39.17
CA ASP A 200 6.29 -2.12 40.48
C ASP A 200 5.02 -1.28 40.52
N LEU A 201 4.15 -1.52 41.49
CA LEU A 201 2.84 -0.86 41.56
C LEU A 201 2.68 -0.02 42.83
N PHE A 202 2.54 1.29 42.64
CA PHE A 202 2.13 2.23 43.67
C PHE A 202 0.60 2.28 43.73
N VAL A 203 0.02 2.17 44.93
CA VAL A 203 -1.41 2.28 45.19
C VAL A 203 -1.63 3.30 46.29
N LEU A 204 -2.19 4.46 45.95
CA LEU A 204 -2.44 5.55 46.88
C LEU A 204 -3.91 5.59 47.29
N ASN A 205 -4.12 5.54 48.60
CA ASN A 205 -5.45 5.45 49.20
C ASN A 205 -5.90 6.81 49.73
N ASP A 206 -7.15 7.16 49.45
CA ASP A 206 -7.86 8.19 50.19
C ASP A 206 -8.25 7.64 51.58
N TYR A 207 -8.33 8.54 52.55
CA TYR A 207 -8.58 8.22 53.96
C TYR A 207 -7.66 7.11 54.51
N GLY A 208 -6.37 7.14 54.18
CA GLY A 208 -5.41 6.17 54.69
C GLY A 208 -5.26 6.16 56.21
N ASP A 209 -5.72 7.22 56.89
CA ASP A 209 -5.84 7.33 58.34
C ASP A 209 -7.05 6.59 58.94
N ILE A 210 -8.03 6.24 58.10
CA ILE A 210 -9.29 5.58 58.51
C ILE A 210 -9.33 4.13 58.02
N TYR A 211 -8.85 3.88 56.80
CA TYR A 211 -8.95 2.60 56.11
C TYR A 211 -7.62 1.88 56.04
N GLU A 212 -6.87 2.05 54.96
CA GLU A 212 -5.58 1.44 54.71
C GLU A 212 -4.64 2.53 54.17
N PRO A 213 -3.39 2.62 54.67
CA PRO A 213 -2.42 3.59 54.18
C PRO A 213 -2.02 3.29 52.71
N ASN A 214 -1.19 4.15 52.14
CA ASN A 214 -0.61 3.93 50.82
C ASN A 214 0.18 2.61 50.76
N LYS A 215 0.19 1.98 49.58
CA LYS A 215 0.86 0.69 49.34
C LYS A 215 1.85 0.76 48.18
N LEU A 216 3.00 0.10 48.36
CA LEU A 216 3.95 -0.24 47.31
C LEU A 216 4.05 -1.76 47.19
N LEU A 217 3.80 -2.23 45.97
CA LEU A 217 3.89 -3.63 45.59
C LEU A 217 5.08 -3.85 44.66
N LEU A 218 6.13 -4.47 45.20
CA LEU A 218 7.33 -4.86 44.47
C LEU A 218 7.03 -6.04 43.55
N ASN A 219 7.31 -5.91 42.26
CA ASN A 219 7.24 -7.00 41.32
C ASN A 219 8.40 -7.97 41.56
N THR A 220 8.12 -9.27 41.51
CA THR A 220 9.12 -10.31 41.81
C THR A 220 9.33 -11.23 40.61
N TYR A 221 9.25 -10.67 39.41
CA TYR A 221 9.49 -11.38 38.16
C TYR A 221 10.83 -12.15 38.23
N PRO A 222 10.91 -13.40 37.69
CA PRO A 222 9.93 -14.11 36.86
C PRO A 222 8.84 -14.88 37.63
N LYS A 223 8.65 -14.65 38.92
CA LYS A 223 7.58 -15.34 39.67
C LYS A 223 6.19 -14.85 39.32
N LYS A 224 6.07 -13.71 38.64
CA LYS A 224 4.81 -13.04 38.28
C LYS A 224 3.93 -12.82 39.53
N THR A 225 4.56 -12.34 40.60
CA THR A 225 3.90 -12.03 41.88
C THR A 225 4.27 -10.65 42.37
N MET A 226 3.34 -9.99 43.04
CA MET A 226 3.51 -8.69 43.67
C MET A 226 3.69 -8.85 45.18
N GLN A 227 4.74 -8.27 45.75
CA GLN A 227 5.06 -8.31 47.17
C GLN A 227 4.85 -6.93 47.81
N GLU A 228 3.95 -6.84 48.78
CA GLU A 228 3.76 -5.61 49.57
C GLU A 228 4.97 -5.36 50.48
N ILE A 229 5.54 -4.15 50.41
CA ILE A 229 6.75 -3.75 51.15
C ILE A 229 6.64 -2.38 51.83
N SER A 230 5.48 -1.74 51.84
CA SER A 230 5.32 -0.32 52.22
C SER A 230 5.79 -0.04 53.64
N VAL A 231 5.44 -0.89 54.61
CA VAL A 231 5.90 -0.75 56.01
C VAL A 231 7.42 -0.91 56.13
N LEU A 232 8.03 -1.78 55.29
CA LEU A 232 9.47 -2.03 55.33
C LEU A 232 10.27 -0.80 54.90
N ILE A 233 9.75 -0.07 53.91
CA ILE A 233 10.43 1.08 53.31
C ILE A 233 9.86 2.44 53.73
N GLY A 234 8.81 2.47 54.55
CA GLY A 234 8.18 3.71 55.05
C GLY A 234 7.28 4.43 54.05
N PHE A 235 6.65 3.69 53.13
CA PHE A 235 5.66 4.21 52.17
C PHE A 235 4.20 4.10 52.69
N ASP A 236 3.99 3.54 53.87
CA ASP A 236 2.68 3.37 54.53
C ASP A 236 2.13 4.67 55.14
N ASN A 237 2.14 5.76 54.37
CA ASN A 237 1.69 7.07 54.85
C ASN A 237 0.16 7.08 55.08
N GLU A 238 -0.26 7.34 56.32
CA GLU A 238 -1.66 7.54 56.72
C GLU A 238 -2.13 8.96 56.32
N MET A 239 -2.56 9.12 55.07
CA MET A 239 -2.99 10.40 54.50
C MET A 239 -4.17 10.25 53.51
N GLN A 240 -4.71 11.36 53.03
CA GLN A 240 -5.81 11.40 52.06
C GLN A 240 -5.22 11.65 50.66
N SER A 241 -4.54 10.63 50.13
CA SER A 241 -3.76 10.73 48.90
C SER A 241 -4.64 10.97 47.67
N MET A 242 -4.29 11.95 46.84
CA MET A 242 -5.11 12.36 45.69
C MET A 242 -4.34 12.44 44.37
N GLY A 243 -3.02 12.41 44.33
CA GLY A 243 -2.24 12.59 43.10
C GLY A 243 -0.79 12.19 43.31
N LEU A 244 -0.13 11.76 42.22
CA LEU A 244 1.27 11.32 42.24
C LEU A 244 2.06 11.98 41.10
N ALA A 245 3.22 12.56 41.42
CA ALA A 245 4.23 12.95 40.44
C ALA A 245 5.53 12.19 40.68
N THR A 246 6.22 11.80 39.60
CA THR A 246 7.48 11.04 39.63
C THR A 246 8.60 11.87 38.98
N GLY A 247 9.80 11.84 39.54
CA GLY A 247 10.96 12.54 38.97
C GLY A 247 12.18 12.53 39.88
N ASP A 248 13.37 12.45 39.29
CA ASP A 248 14.67 12.54 39.97
C ASP A 248 15.00 14.03 40.24
N ILE A 249 14.72 14.53 41.44
CA ILE A 249 14.84 15.97 41.74
C ILE A 249 16.20 16.37 42.32
N ASP A 250 17.01 15.41 42.76
CA ASP A 250 18.33 15.64 43.32
C ASP A 250 19.49 15.09 42.46
N GLU A 251 19.16 14.47 41.32
CA GLU A 251 20.08 13.88 40.34
C GLU A 251 20.95 12.75 40.92
N ASP A 252 20.45 12.03 41.93
CA ASP A 252 21.18 10.91 42.54
C ASP A 252 21.05 9.58 41.75
N GLY A 253 20.10 9.55 40.82
CA GLY A 253 19.88 8.46 39.89
C GLY A 253 18.74 7.52 40.26
N ASP A 254 17.97 7.76 41.32
CA ASP A 254 16.66 7.16 41.54
C ASP A 254 15.51 8.20 41.44
N LEU A 255 14.27 7.73 41.28
CA LEU A 255 13.11 8.62 41.14
C LEU A 255 12.54 8.97 42.52
N ASP A 256 12.19 10.24 42.70
CA ASP A 256 11.45 10.76 43.86
C ASP A 256 9.97 10.93 43.55
N TYR A 257 9.16 11.00 44.61
CA TYR A 257 7.71 10.95 44.51
C TYR A 257 7.03 12.09 45.27
N TYR A 258 6.17 12.84 44.60
CA TYR A 258 5.34 13.87 45.23
C TYR A 258 3.87 13.45 45.28
N ILE A 259 3.33 13.34 46.49
CA ILE A 259 1.96 12.91 46.77
C ILE A 259 1.13 14.11 47.24
N THR A 260 0.06 14.41 46.51
CA THR A 260 -0.91 15.44 46.92
C THR A 260 -1.91 14.92 47.93
N ASN A 261 -2.38 15.82 48.81
CA ASN A 261 -3.17 15.49 49.98
C ASN A 261 -4.26 16.53 50.27
N LEU A 262 -5.16 16.19 51.20
CA LEU A 262 -5.95 17.16 51.93
C LEU A 262 -5.09 17.66 53.11
N GLY A 263 -4.65 18.91 53.02
CA GLY A 263 -3.64 19.46 53.92
C GLY A 263 -2.24 19.35 53.32
N ASP A 264 -1.24 19.05 54.15
CA ASP A 264 0.15 19.06 53.72
C ASP A 264 0.44 17.90 52.74
N ASN A 265 1.00 18.24 51.57
CA ASN A 265 1.48 17.29 50.57
C ASN A 265 2.87 16.74 50.95
N TYR A 266 3.21 15.56 50.44
CA TYR A 266 4.44 14.84 50.77
C TYR A 266 5.36 14.73 49.55
N LEU A 267 6.58 15.24 49.66
CA LEU A 267 7.72 14.96 48.79
C LEU A 267 8.58 13.88 49.47
N LEU A 268 8.59 12.69 48.88
CA LEU A 268 9.32 11.51 49.37
C LEU A 268 10.58 11.33 48.53
N GLU A 269 11.71 11.53 49.19
CA GLU A 269 13.05 11.25 48.67
C GLU A 269 13.29 9.73 48.72
N ASN A 270 13.57 9.11 47.59
CA ASN A 270 13.95 7.70 47.54
C ASN A 270 15.39 7.57 48.08
N GLN A 271 15.66 6.49 48.83
CA GLN A 271 16.98 6.24 49.40
C GLN A 271 17.52 4.94 48.83
N ASN A 272 17.68 4.90 47.50
CA ASN A 272 18.15 3.75 46.75
C ASN A 272 17.34 2.48 47.07
N ALA A 273 16.01 2.58 46.95
CA ALA A 273 15.04 1.51 47.19
C ALA A 273 15.05 0.92 48.61
N SER A 274 15.74 1.55 49.57
CA SER A 274 15.84 1.04 50.94
C SER A 274 14.85 1.65 51.91
N SER A 275 14.45 2.91 51.69
CA SER A 275 13.45 3.63 52.47
C SER A 275 13.04 4.93 51.78
N PHE A 276 11.94 5.55 52.21
CA PHE A 276 11.57 6.92 51.82
C PHE A 276 11.80 7.93 52.95
N LYS A 277 12.26 9.13 52.60
CA LYS A 277 12.37 10.27 53.52
C LYS A 277 11.46 11.42 53.08
N ASN A 278 10.56 11.86 53.95
CA ASN A 278 9.73 13.05 53.67
C ASN A 278 10.54 14.34 53.82
N ILE A 279 10.81 15.01 52.70
CA ILE A 279 11.61 16.25 52.62
C ILE A 279 10.77 17.51 52.31
N SER A 280 9.44 17.42 52.42
CA SER A 280 8.52 18.52 52.03
C SER A 280 8.82 19.84 52.73
N ASN A 281 9.10 19.79 54.04
CA ASN A 281 9.50 20.94 54.86
C ASN A 281 10.86 21.50 54.41
N GLU A 282 11.81 20.61 54.13
CA GLU A 282 13.19 20.96 53.76
C GLU A 282 13.20 21.71 52.42
N LYS A 283 12.41 21.20 51.46
CA LYS A 283 12.30 21.70 50.09
C LYS A 283 11.24 22.79 49.87
N ASN A 284 10.47 23.17 50.90
CA ASN A 284 9.48 24.26 50.86
C ASN A 284 8.29 24.01 49.90
N VAL A 285 7.78 22.78 49.89
CA VAL A 285 6.59 22.38 49.09
C VAL A 285 5.36 22.09 49.94
N ILE A 286 5.36 22.58 51.18
CA ILE A 286 4.20 22.52 52.07
C ILE A 286 3.28 23.68 51.75
N ASP A 287 2.03 23.37 51.43
CA ASP A 287 1.03 24.33 50.99
C ASP A 287 -0.10 24.56 52.01
N GLY A 288 -0.04 23.89 53.16
CA GLY A 288 -0.92 24.12 54.31
C GLY A 288 -2.35 23.64 54.09
N VAL A 289 -3.34 24.41 54.57
CA VAL A 289 -4.76 24.01 54.52
C VAL A 289 -5.31 24.18 53.10
N GLY A 290 -5.66 23.07 52.44
CA GLY A 290 -6.31 23.09 51.12
C GLY A 290 -6.49 21.71 50.51
N PHE A 291 -6.96 21.67 49.26
CA PHE A 291 -7.17 20.46 48.48
C PHE A 291 -6.27 20.47 47.26
N SER A 292 -5.38 19.49 47.19
CA SER A 292 -4.44 19.30 46.09
C SER A 292 -4.77 18.01 45.36
N TRP A 293 -4.79 18.06 44.03
CA TRP A 293 -5.27 16.98 43.17
C TRP A 293 -4.17 16.54 42.19
N GLY A 294 -4.35 16.77 40.89
CA GLY A 294 -3.35 16.43 39.89
C GLY A 294 -2.05 17.20 40.06
N THR A 295 -0.94 16.53 39.81
CA THR A 295 0.42 17.03 40.02
C THR A 295 1.39 16.43 39.02
N ALA A 296 2.46 17.14 38.67
CA ALA A 296 3.53 16.64 37.80
C ALA A 296 4.86 17.36 38.07
N PHE A 297 5.97 16.64 37.91
CA PHE A 297 7.30 17.23 37.80
C PHE A 297 7.62 17.58 36.36
N ILE A 298 8.07 18.81 36.12
CA ILE A 298 8.23 19.41 34.81
C ILE A 298 9.35 20.43 34.83
N ASP A 299 10.18 20.52 33.79
CA ASP A 299 11.09 21.65 33.65
C ASP A 299 10.39 22.75 32.82
N ILE A 300 9.75 23.72 33.48
CA ILE A 300 8.87 24.68 32.78
C ILE A 300 9.65 25.77 32.03
N ASN A 301 10.88 26.03 32.46
CA ASN A 301 11.73 27.10 31.94
C ASN A 301 12.93 26.54 31.13
N ASN A 302 13.04 25.23 31.01
CA ASN A 302 14.14 24.47 30.43
C ASN A 302 15.50 24.80 31.09
N ASP A 303 15.54 25.04 32.39
CA ASP A 303 16.78 25.40 33.11
C ASP A 303 17.59 24.20 33.63
N SER A 304 17.15 22.98 33.30
CA SER A 304 17.68 21.67 33.71
C SER A 304 17.34 21.22 35.12
N TYR A 305 16.39 21.87 35.80
CA TYR A 305 15.86 21.45 37.08
C TYR A 305 14.36 21.17 36.98
N LEU A 306 13.90 20.11 37.65
CA LEU A 306 12.48 19.81 37.71
C LEU A 306 11.77 20.79 38.65
N ASP A 307 10.77 21.47 38.11
CA ASP A 307 9.76 22.24 38.82
C ASP A 307 8.54 21.35 39.12
N LEU A 308 7.64 21.84 39.98
CA LEU A 308 6.48 21.09 40.45
C LEU A 308 5.18 21.89 40.25
N TYR A 309 4.23 21.32 39.51
CA TYR A 309 2.90 21.88 39.34
C TYR A 309 1.86 21.11 40.17
N VAL A 310 0.92 21.82 40.80
CA VAL A 310 -0.17 21.23 41.60
C VAL A 310 -1.51 21.91 41.29
N ALA A 311 -2.47 21.13 40.81
CA ALA A 311 -3.86 21.56 40.64
C ALA A 311 -4.57 21.60 41.99
N LYS A 312 -5.31 22.69 42.26
CA LYS A 312 -6.03 22.89 43.54
C LYS A 312 -7.52 23.15 43.34
N GLY A 313 -8.32 22.74 44.33
CA GLY A 313 -9.70 23.19 44.42
C GLY A 313 -10.54 22.47 45.46
N SER A 314 -11.40 23.22 46.16
CA SER A 314 -12.19 22.73 47.29
C SER A 314 -13.36 21.82 46.90
N ILE A 315 -13.80 20.95 47.82
CA ILE A 315 -15.01 20.13 47.72
C ILE A 315 -16.19 20.65 48.59
N PHE A 316 -15.94 21.57 49.53
CA PHE A 316 -16.90 21.88 50.60
C PHE A 316 -17.98 22.92 50.27
N ALA A 317 -17.74 23.86 49.34
CA ALA A 317 -18.76 24.83 48.95
C ALA A 317 -18.72 25.14 47.45
N ASP A 318 -19.90 25.36 46.85
CA ASP A 318 -20.08 25.63 45.41
C ASP A 318 -19.22 26.80 44.88
N ASN A 319 -18.87 27.76 45.74
CA ASN A 319 -18.11 28.98 45.40
C ASN A 319 -16.66 29.01 45.97
N ASP A 320 -16.17 27.92 46.56
CA ASP A 320 -14.84 27.86 47.17
C ASP A 320 -13.80 27.42 46.13
N SER A 321 -13.15 28.39 45.49
CA SER A 321 -12.07 28.16 44.51
C SER A 321 -10.70 28.32 45.14
N GLN A 322 -9.75 27.48 44.71
CA GLN A 322 -8.36 27.53 45.18
C GLN A 322 -7.44 27.74 43.98
N ALA A 323 -6.42 28.57 44.16
CA ALA A 323 -5.43 28.82 43.11
C ALA A 323 -4.47 27.63 42.99
N ASN A 324 -4.20 27.20 41.75
CA ASN A 324 -3.17 26.20 41.47
C ASN A 324 -1.79 26.71 41.91
N LYS A 325 -0.84 25.77 42.04
CA LYS A 325 0.55 26.06 42.42
C LYS A 325 1.52 25.67 41.32
N LEU A 326 2.49 26.53 41.06
CA LEU A 326 3.71 26.27 40.29
C LEU A 326 4.91 26.64 41.15
N TYR A 327 5.61 25.61 41.59
CA TYR A 327 6.80 25.68 42.42
C TYR A 327 8.04 25.51 41.53
N GLN A 328 8.83 26.56 41.38
CA GLN A 328 10.07 26.48 40.61
C GLN A 328 11.26 26.18 41.51
N TYR A 329 12.14 25.27 41.07
CA TYR A 329 13.29 24.88 41.87
C TYR A 329 14.40 25.94 41.82
N ASP A 330 14.76 26.51 42.96
CA ASP A 330 15.90 27.42 43.07
C ASP A 330 17.12 26.66 43.57
N LYS A 331 18.04 26.36 42.63
CA LYS A 331 19.32 25.70 42.94
C LYS A 331 20.16 26.47 43.98
N VAL A 332 20.04 27.79 44.07
CA VAL A 332 20.87 28.58 45.01
C VAL A 332 20.45 28.34 46.46
N SER A 333 19.14 28.24 46.71
CA SER A 333 18.60 27.95 48.04
C SER A 333 18.34 26.46 48.29
N GLU A 334 18.42 25.63 47.23
CA GLU A 334 18.07 24.20 47.21
C GLU A 334 16.61 23.95 47.62
N LYS A 335 15.73 24.88 47.27
CA LYS A 335 14.31 24.90 47.66
C LYS A 335 13.42 25.30 46.49
N PHE A 336 12.16 24.90 46.58
CA PHE A 336 11.13 25.35 45.67
C PHE A 336 10.57 26.73 46.07
N ILE A 337 10.29 27.56 45.07
CA ILE A 337 9.71 28.90 45.20
C ILE A 337 8.35 28.92 44.48
N ASP A 338 7.29 29.30 45.20
CA ASP A 338 5.97 29.50 44.60
C ASP A 338 5.97 30.71 43.66
N ASN A 339 5.99 30.44 42.36
CA ASN A 339 5.95 31.44 41.28
C ASN A 339 4.61 31.47 40.55
N SER A 340 3.56 30.87 41.13
CA SER A 340 2.24 30.73 40.51
C SER A 340 1.64 32.05 40.02
N ILE A 341 1.81 33.14 40.78
CA ILE A 341 1.30 34.47 40.38
C ILE A 341 2.15 35.06 39.25
N ALA A 342 3.47 34.91 39.33
CA ALA A 342 4.39 35.47 38.34
C ALA A 342 4.21 34.82 36.96
N GLU A 343 3.97 33.51 36.95
CA GLU A 343 3.75 32.72 35.74
C GLU A 343 2.27 32.65 35.31
N GLY A 344 1.36 33.35 36.01
CA GLY A 344 -0.06 33.41 35.64
C GLY A 344 -0.85 32.12 35.86
N MET A 345 -0.36 31.22 36.72
CA MET A 345 -0.95 29.92 37.05
C MET A 345 -1.86 29.97 38.29
N ALA A 346 -1.84 31.06 39.06
CA ALA A 346 -2.61 31.22 40.30
C ALA A 346 -4.11 31.54 40.09
N GLU A 347 -4.73 31.09 39.00
CA GLU A 347 -6.14 31.35 38.72
C GLU A 347 -7.04 30.55 39.69
N PRO A 348 -7.90 31.21 40.50
CA PRO A 348 -8.76 30.49 41.45
C PRO A 348 -9.84 29.70 40.72
N ASN A 349 -9.73 28.36 40.73
CA ASN A 349 -10.70 27.46 40.11
C ASN A 349 -10.94 26.22 40.99
N ARG A 350 -11.65 25.22 40.45
CA ARG A 350 -11.82 23.90 41.08
C ARG A 350 -11.07 22.85 40.24
N GLY A 351 -9.75 23.02 40.17
CA GLY A 351 -8.87 22.16 39.38
C GLY A 351 -8.81 20.75 39.95
N ARG A 352 -8.88 19.72 39.09
CA ARG A 352 -8.79 18.28 39.43
C ARG A 352 -7.64 17.63 38.66
N GLY A 353 -7.96 16.92 37.57
CA GLY A 353 -6.99 16.21 36.75
C GLY A 353 -6.17 17.20 35.94
N MET A 354 -4.92 16.83 35.73
CA MET A 354 -4.03 17.58 34.87
C MET A 354 -3.14 16.63 34.06
N ALA A 355 -2.82 17.05 32.85
CA ALA A 355 -1.82 16.40 32.02
C ALA A 355 -0.95 17.43 31.30
N HIS A 356 0.28 17.04 30.97
CA HIS A 356 1.25 17.89 30.26
C HIS A 356 1.65 17.31 28.90
N GLY A 357 2.08 18.17 27.99
CA GLY A 357 2.59 17.83 26.65
C GLY A 357 3.24 19.04 25.99
N ASP A 358 3.57 18.96 24.70
CA ASP A 358 4.06 20.12 23.92
C ASP A 358 3.16 20.28 22.70
N PHE A 359 2.06 21.03 22.86
CA PHE A 359 0.99 21.06 21.88
C PHE A 359 1.41 21.73 20.59
N ASN A 360 2.33 22.70 20.67
CA ASN A 360 2.76 23.50 19.52
C ASN A 360 4.13 23.08 18.96
N GLN A 361 4.73 22.03 19.51
CA GLN A 361 6.01 21.45 19.11
C GLN A 361 7.19 22.43 19.24
N ASP A 362 7.13 23.41 20.16
CA ASP A 362 8.15 24.45 20.32
C ASP A 362 9.23 24.13 21.36
N GLY A 363 9.13 22.97 22.01
CA GLY A 363 10.08 22.49 23.01
C GLY A 363 9.84 23.01 24.41
N LYS A 364 8.71 23.65 24.66
CA LYS A 364 8.28 24.11 25.98
C LYS A 364 7.04 23.33 26.38
N ILE A 365 7.00 22.91 27.64
CA ILE A 365 5.87 22.13 28.13
C ILE A 365 4.65 23.03 28.35
N ASP A 366 3.52 22.55 27.85
CA ASP A 366 2.16 23.05 27.99
C ASP A 366 1.33 22.13 28.91
N PHE A 367 0.17 22.62 29.39
CA PHE A 367 -0.70 21.86 30.31
C PHE A 367 -2.18 21.98 29.99
N ALA A 368 -2.89 20.89 30.24
CA ALA A 368 -4.35 20.85 30.33
C ALA A 368 -4.76 20.55 31.77
N VAL A 369 -5.73 21.31 32.29
CA VAL A 369 -6.27 21.14 33.65
C VAL A 369 -7.79 21.09 33.59
N SER A 370 -8.39 20.01 34.08
CA SER A 370 -9.84 19.91 34.18
C SER A 370 -10.35 20.70 35.39
N ASN A 371 -11.55 21.26 35.25
CA ASN A 371 -12.26 21.91 36.33
C ASN A 371 -13.60 21.21 36.56
N VAL A 372 -13.92 20.93 37.83
CA VAL A 372 -15.13 20.17 38.21
C VAL A 372 -16.17 21.08 38.86
N ARG A 373 -17.44 20.89 38.48
CA ARG A 373 -18.58 21.62 39.02
C ARG A 373 -19.58 20.67 39.67
N ALA A 374 -20.20 21.13 40.76
CA ALA A 374 -21.34 20.44 41.36
C ALA A 374 -22.68 20.83 40.67
N LYS A 375 -22.72 21.99 39.99
CA LYS A 375 -23.87 22.49 39.23
C LYS A 375 -23.38 23.26 38.00
N GLU A 376 -24.13 23.21 36.89
CA GLU A 376 -23.79 23.94 35.66
C GLU A 376 -23.62 25.46 35.86
N SER A 377 -24.34 26.04 36.83
CA SER A 377 -24.34 27.48 37.12
C SER A 377 -23.02 28.03 37.69
N ASN A 378 -22.09 27.17 38.11
CA ASN A 378 -20.80 27.62 38.65
C ASN A 378 -19.90 28.13 37.51
N GLU A 379 -19.10 29.17 37.74
CA GLU A 379 -18.12 29.66 36.77
C GLU A 379 -16.84 28.77 36.82
N GLY A 380 -16.23 28.44 35.67
CA GLY A 380 -14.95 27.69 35.61
C GLY A 380 -14.88 26.61 34.54
N ARG A 381 -14.01 26.77 33.55
CA ARG A 381 -13.86 25.89 32.37
C ARG A 381 -12.54 25.12 32.45
N ALA A 382 -12.41 23.98 31.77
CA ALA A 382 -11.10 23.35 31.58
C ALA A 382 -10.11 24.37 31.01
N LEU A 383 -8.88 24.37 31.55
CA LEU A 383 -7.85 25.35 31.24
C LEU A 383 -6.75 24.71 30.41
N LEU A 384 -6.32 25.45 29.40
CA LEU A 384 -5.16 25.15 28.57
C LEU A 384 -4.11 26.24 28.80
N TYR A 385 -2.95 25.85 29.31
CA TYR A 385 -1.80 26.72 29.53
C TYR A 385 -0.79 26.47 28.41
N ILE A 386 -0.51 27.51 27.63
CA ILE A 386 0.50 27.49 26.56
C ILE A 386 1.71 28.28 27.03
N ASN A 387 2.87 27.64 27.07
CA ASN A 387 4.09 28.23 27.58
C ASN A 387 4.70 29.20 26.55
N GLN A 388 4.77 30.48 26.92
CA GLN A 388 5.28 31.55 26.05
C GLN A 388 6.62 32.10 26.53
N ASN A 389 7.32 31.41 27.43
CA ASN A 389 8.59 31.89 27.97
C ASN A 389 9.61 32.09 26.84
N ARG A 390 10.12 33.32 26.69
CA ARG A 390 11.06 33.69 25.62
C ARG A 390 12.53 33.44 26.00
N ASN A 391 12.81 33.26 27.28
CA ASN A 391 14.16 33.07 27.82
C ASN A 391 14.31 31.62 28.33
N SER A 392 13.86 30.67 27.53
CA SER A 392 13.91 29.24 27.86
C SER A 392 15.25 28.64 27.43
N GLY A 393 15.79 27.72 28.23
CA GLY A 393 17.02 26.97 27.88
C GLY A 393 16.81 25.96 26.75
N ASN A 394 17.87 25.22 26.44
CA ASN A 394 17.84 24.15 25.45
C ASN A 394 17.02 22.96 25.96
N TRP A 395 16.48 22.17 25.03
CA TRP A 395 15.63 21.01 25.33
C TRP A 395 15.93 19.82 24.43
N VAL A 396 15.42 18.65 24.77
CA VAL A 396 15.30 17.50 23.84
C VAL A 396 14.02 16.73 24.15
N LYS A 397 13.38 16.18 23.11
CA LYS A 397 12.22 15.30 23.28
C LYS A 397 12.50 13.92 22.72
N ILE A 398 12.03 12.89 23.40
CA ILE A 398 12.22 11.48 23.04
C ILE A 398 10.85 10.81 22.92
N ILE A 399 10.62 10.17 21.78
CA ILE A 399 9.45 9.32 21.51
C ILE A 399 9.97 7.89 21.40
N LEU A 400 9.45 6.98 22.21
CA LEU A 400 9.81 5.57 22.15
C LEU A 400 8.71 4.75 21.48
N GLU A 401 9.10 3.70 20.77
CA GLU A 401 8.19 2.71 20.20
C GLU A 401 8.78 1.31 20.44
N GLY A 402 8.08 0.49 21.22
CA GLY A 402 8.46 -0.90 21.46
C GLY A 402 8.27 -1.80 20.23
N THR A 403 9.04 -2.89 20.15
CA THR A 403 8.91 -3.92 19.12
C THR A 403 8.92 -5.34 19.69
N GLU A 404 9.68 -5.56 20.77
CA GLU A 404 9.54 -6.73 21.65
C GLU A 404 8.83 -6.35 22.94
N SER A 405 9.14 -5.17 23.47
CA SER A 405 8.41 -4.53 24.56
C SER A 405 7.07 -3.98 24.04
N ASN A 406 6.14 -3.69 24.96
CA ASN A 406 4.86 -3.06 24.61
C ASN A 406 5.04 -1.79 23.76
N LYS A 407 4.16 -1.58 22.77
CA LYS A 407 4.30 -0.54 21.74
C LYS A 407 4.39 0.86 22.35
N SER A 408 3.68 1.08 23.46
CA SER A 408 3.65 2.34 24.23
C SER A 408 4.93 2.61 25.02
N ALA A 409 5.83 1.63 25.12
CA ALA A 409 7.07 1.67 25.89
C ALA A 409 6.87 1.97 27.39
N TYR A 410 5.71 1.61 27.96
CA TYR A 410 5.47 1.77 29.40
C TYR A 410 6.39 0.88 30.21
N GLY A 411 7.00 1.48 31.24
CA GLY A 411 8.08 0.89 32.04
C GLY A 411 9.49 1.15 31.49
N ALA A 412 9.64 1.85 30.36
CA ALA A 412 10.97 2.20 29.84
C ALA A 412 11.57 3.39 30.61
N SER A 413 12.85 3.27 30.98
CA SER A 413 13.65 4.35 31.57
C SER A 413 14.58 4.99 30.56
N ILE A 414 14.61 6.33 30.54
CA ILE A 414 15.39 7.17 29.63
C ILE A 414 16.41 7.94 30.44
N ILE A 415 17.70 7.69 30.17
CA ILE A 415 18.83 8.30 30.86
C ILE A 415 19.60 9.17 29.86
N LEU A 416 19.57 10.48 30.08
CA LEU A 416 20.36 11.46 29.33
C LEU A 416 21.61 11.82 30.13
N SER A 417 22.80 11.65 29.54
CA SER A 417 24.07 12.07 30.14
C SER A 417 24.71 13.21 29.33
N SER A 418 25.11 14.29 30.01
CA SER A 418 25.89 15.36 29.41
C SER A 418 26.67 16.15 30.45
N ASN A 419 27.90 16.54 30.14
CA ASN A 419 28.77 17.33 31.03
C ASN A 419 28.94 16.73 32.45
N GLY A 420 28.86 15.40 32.57
CA GLY A 420 28.96 14.68 33.84
C GLY A 420 27.70 14.67 34.70
N ARG A 421 26.59 15.27 34.26
CA ARG A 421 25.25 15.13 34.86
C ARG A 421 24.47 14.02 34.17
N LYS A 422 23.51 13.45 34.91
CA LYS A 422 22.53 12.49 34.40
C LYS A 422 21.13 13.00 34.69
N PHE A 423 20.23 12.81 33.74
CA PHE A 423 18.82 13.13 33.87
C PHE A 423 18.03 11.87 33.55
N ILE A 424 17.13 11.48 34.44
CA ILE A 424 16.37 10.24 34.32
C ILE A 424 14.89 10.57 34.26
N LYS A 425 14.19 9.93 33.32
CA LYS A 425 12.73 9.91 33.25
C LYS A 425 12.25 8.52 32.90
N GLU A 426 11.05 8.20 33.33
CA GLU A 426 10.35 6.95 33.02
C GLU A 426 9.08 7.25 32.22
N ILE A 427 8.72 6.35 31.31
CA ILE A 427 7.42 6.40 30.65
C ILE A 427 6.41 5.60 31.48
N SER A 428 5.46 6.30 32.08
CA SER A 428 4.42 5.70 32.90
C SER A 428 3.10 5.57 32.14
N GLY A 429 2.41 4.45 32.33
CA GLY A 429 1.06 4.21 31.82
C GLY A 429 -0.05 4.76 32.71
N GLY A 430 0.11 5.94 33.32
CA GLY A 430 -0.88 6.61 34.16
C GLY A 430 -0.30 7.14 35.48
N THR A 431 -0.44 8.45 35.71
CA THR A 431 0.08 9.18 36.89
C THR A 431 -0.85 10.36 37.25
N SER A 432 -0.42 11.26 38.13
CA SER A 432 -1.19 12.42 38.57
C SER A 432 -2.53 12.00 39.20
N TYR A 433 -3.58 12.83 39.07
CA TYR A 433 -4.93 12.47 39.48
C TYR A 433 -5.74 12.05 38.25
N LEU A 434 -6.05 10.76 38.15
CA LEU A 434 -6.96 10.18 37.15
C LEU A 434 -6.60 10.50 35.69
N SER A 435 -5.33 10.79 35.40
CA SER A 435 -4.90 11.42 34.16
C SER A 435 -3.73 10.70 33.50
N SER A 436 -3.53 10.96 32.21
CA SER A 436 -2.44 10.42 31.41
C SER A 436 -1.69 11.57 30.73
N HIS A 437 -0.39 11.64 30.96
CA HIS A 437 0.50 12.60 30.30
C HIS A 437 0.81 12.17 28.86
N SER A 438 1.35 13.08 28.04
CA SER A 438 1.91 12.71 26.73
C SER A 438 3.07 11.73 26.90
N ASN A 439 3.13 10.73 26.01
CA ASN A 439 4.25 9.78 25.94
C ASN A 439 5.50 10.37 25.27
N THR A 440 5.44 11.61 24.79
CA THR A 440 6.63 12.34 24.34
C THR A 440 7.40 12.86 25.55
N VAL A 441 8.50 12.19 25.89
CA VAL A 441 9.32 12.54 27.05
C VAL A 441 10.17 13.77 26.74
N HIS A 442 10.01 14.82 27.54
CA HIS A 442 10.77 16.06 27.42
C HIS A 442 11.84 16.18 28.49
N PHE A 443 13.03 16.67 28.09
CA PHE A 443 14.09 17.11 28.98
C PHE A 443 14.42 18.56 28.68
N GLY A 444 14.24 19.45 29.67
CA GLY A 444 14.92 20.74 29.69
C GLY A 444 16.37 20.54 30.16
N ILE A 445 17.33 21.14 29.47
CA ILE A 445 18.76 20.88 29.66
C ILE A 445 19.59 22.18 29.76
N GLY A 446 18.94 23.34 29.93
CA GLY A 446 19.60 24.60 30.23
C GLY A 446 20.58 25.04 29.15
N GLU A 447 21.82 25.34 29.53
CA GLU A 447 22.87 25.77 28.61
C GLU A 447 23.62 24.60 27.94
N ILE A 448 23.19 23.34 28.15
CA ILE A 448 23.81 22.18 27.51
C ILE A 448 23.61 22.29 25.99
N GLU A 449 24.69 22.32 25.23
CA GLU A 449 24.66 22.46 23.76
C GLU A 449 24.68 21.09 23.03
N LYS A 450 24.94 20.00 23.75
CA LYS A 450 25.10 18.66 23.18
C LYS A 450 24.82 17.57 24.21
N ILE A 451 24.20 16.48 23.77
CA ILE A 451 23.97 15.28 24.57
C ILE A 451 25.10 14.29 24.30
N ASP A 452 25.84 13.92 25.35
CA ASP A 452 26.97 12.99 25.21
C ASP A 452 26.47 11.56 24.96
N GLN A 453 25.46 11.14 25.74
CA GLN A 453 24.84 9.82 25.64
C GLN A 453 23.35 9.88 26.01
N LEU A 454 22.53 9.18 25.23
CA LEU A 454 21.14 8.83 25.54
C LEU A 454 21.09 7.31 25.71
N THR A 455 20.62 6.83 26.86
CA THR A 455 20.44 5.40 27.14
C THR A 455 18.97 5.11 27.38
N ILE A 456 18.45 4.10 26.69
CA ILE A 456 17.09 3.59 26.86
C ILE A 456 17.19 2.22 27.51
N ASN A 457 16.58 2.07 28.68
CA ASN A 457 16.35 0.77 29.31
C ASN A 457 14.89 0.41 29.06
N TRP A 458 14.68 -0.52 28.15
CA TRP A 458 13.37 -1.11 27.88
C TRP A 458 12.95 -2.03 29.03
N PRO A 459 11.64 -2.25 29.24
CA PRO A 459 11.13 -3.24 30.20
C PRO A 459 11.86 -4.58 30.06
N GLY A 460 12.23 -5.21 31.17
CA GLY A 460 13.01 -6.46 31.17
C GLY A 460 14.52 -6.30 30.91
N LYS A 461 15.07 -5.09 31.06
CA LYS A 461 16.51 -4.74 30.99
C LYS A 461 17.19 -4.87 29.62
N LYS A 462 16.46 -4.71 28.52
CA LYS A 462 17.11 -4.51 27.23
C LYS A 462 17.61 -3.06 27.15
N THR A 463 18.89 -2.86 26.88
CA THR A 463 19.48 -1.50 26.88
C THR A 463 19.99 -1.12 25.51
N GLU A 464 19.61 0.08 25.04
CA GLU A 464 20.15 0.72 23.85
C GLU A 464 20.82 2.05 24.21
N SER A 465 21.82 2.47 23.43
CA SER A 465 22.54 3.71 23.69
C SER A 465 22.96 4.43 22.43
N PHE A 466 22.71 5.73 22.42
CA PHE A 466 23.00 6.65 21.32
C PHE A 466 23.89 7.76 21.83
N TYR A 467 24.74 8.33 20.96
CA TYR A 467 25.80 9.24 21.38
C TYR A 467 25.81 10.50 20.53
N ASN A 468 26.33 11.58 21.10
CA ASN A 468 26.60 12.84 20.39
C ASN A 468 25.35 13.48 19.75
N LEU A 469 24.20 13.42 20.42
CA LEU A 469 22.95 13.97 19.88
C LEU A 469 22.93 15.51 20.02
N SER A 470 22.24 16.15 19.09
CA SER A 470 22.04 17.60 19.09
C SER A 470 20.88 17.97 20.01
N VAL A 471 20.93 19.19 20.55
CA VAL A 471 19.86 19.75 21.36
C VAL A 471 18.82 20.46 20.48
N ASN A 472 17.68 20.82 21.08
CA ASN A 472 16.52 21.45 20.46
C ASN A 472 15.94 20.63 19.30
N LYS A 473 15.82 19.32 19.53
CA LYS A 473 15.30 18.34 18.57
C LYS A 473 14.39 17.33 19.26
N THR A 474 13.47 16.79 18.49
CA THR A 474 12.72 15.58 18.85
C THR A 474 13.37 14.37 18.19
N TYR A 475 13.55 13.30 18.96
CA TYR A 475 14.07 12.03 18.49
C TYR A 475 13.01 10.95 18.65
N LYS A 476 12.85 10.10 17.65
CA LYS A 476 12.06 8.86 17.74
C LYS A 476 13.02 7.67 17.77
N VAL A 477 12.89 6.81 18.76
CA VAL A 477 13.66 5.57 18.91
C VAL A 477 12.70 4.40 18.79
N ILE A 478 12.96 3.53 17.82
CA ILE A 478 12.23 2.28 17.65
C ILE A 478 13.14 1.17 18.18
N GLU A 479 12.63 0.38 19.13
CA GLU A 479 13.38 -0.69 19.77
C GLU A 479 14.04 -1.63 18.73
N GLN A 480 15.35 -1.86 18.87
CA GLN A 480 16.18 -2.71 17.99
C GLN A 480 16.40 -2.24 16.55
N ASP A 481 15.95 -1.04 16.19
CA ASP A 481 16.24 -0.44 14.89
C ASP A 481 17.35 0.61 15.02
N LYS A 482 16.96 1.89 15.06
CA LYS A 482 17.84 3.04 15.19
C LYS A 482 17.09 4.25 15.75
N ILE A 483 17.85 5.29 16.04
CA ILE A 483 17.33 6.61 16.40
C ILE A 483 17.12 7.46 15.14
N TYR A 484 15.97 8.11 15.07
CA TYR A 484 15.59 9.03 14.01
C TYR A 484 15.43 10.44 14.58
N SER A 485 15.80 11.48 13.82
CA SER A 485 15.23 12.80 14.10
C SER A 485 13.77 12.81 13.67
N PHE A 486 12.90 13.42 14.47
CA PHE A 486 11.47 13.45 14.21
C PHE A 486 10.98 14.88 14.01
N ASN A 487 10.21 15.11 12.95
CA ASN A 487 9.57 16.39 12.66
C ASN A 487 8.10 16.20 12.30
N ALA A 488 7.21 16.99 12.92
CA ALA A 488 5.81 17.09 12.55
C ALA A 488 5.55 18.46 11.92
N ASN A 489 4.92 18.47 10.75
CA ASN A 489 4.67 19.67 9.95
C ASN A 489 3.18 19.82 9.70
N TYR A 490 2.70 21.06 9.73
CA TYR A 490 1.35 21.41 9.32
C TYR A 490 1.38 22.36 8.14
N VAL A 491 0.70 21.96 7.08
CA VAL A 491 0.57 22.73 5.85
C VAL A 491 -0.91 22.96 5.57
N GLU A 492 -1.24 24.19 5.25
CA GLU A 492 -2.60 24.57 4.84
C GLU A 492 -2.51 25.15 3.44
N ILE A 493 -3.21 24.52 2.50
CA ILE A 493 -3.35 24.99 1.13
C ILE A 493 -4.81 25.34 0.85
N CYS A 494 -5.04 26.15 -0.17
CA CYS A 494 -6.38 26.41 -0.66
C CYS A 494 -6.82 25.35 -1.67
N GLU A 495 -8.13 25.17 -1.80
CA GLU A 495 -8.71 24.31 -2.83
C GLU A 495 -8.28 24.82 -4.21
N GLY A 496 -7.49 24.00 -4.92
CA GLY A 496 -6.83 24.34 -6.18
C GLY A 496 -5.34 24.71 -6.05
N GLU A 497 -4.83 24.96 -4.85
CA GLU A 497 -3.39 25.09 -4.59
C GLU A 497 -2.72 23.71 -4.48
N ARG A 498 -1.39 23.69 -4.60
CA ARG A 498 -0.58 22.47 -4.62
C ARG A 498 0.64 22.63 -3.75
N ILE A 499 1.03 21.54 -3.09
CA ILE A 499 2.33 21.42 -2.45
C ILE A 499 3.00 20.10 -2.86
N PHE A 500 4.33 20.09 -2.84
CA PHE A 500 5.10 18.85 -2.94
C PHE A 500 5.49 18.39 -1.54
N ILE A 501 5.05 17.19 -1.20
CA ILE A 501 5.50 16.47 0.00
C ILE A 501 6.23 15.24 -0.54
N ASN A 502 7.52 15.13 -0.26
CA ASN A 502 8.39 14.01 -0.68
C ASN A 502 8.60 13.88 -2.19
N GLY A 503 8.55 15.00 -2.91
CA GLY A 503 8.59 14.99 -4.38
C GLY A 503 7.28 14.51 -5.02
N GLU A 504 6.30 14.11 -4.23
CA GLU A 504 4.95 13.81 -4.68
C GLU A 504 4.05 15.03 -4.55
N ARG A 505 3.27 15.31 -5.61
CA ARG A 505 2.29 16.38 -5.58
C ARG A 505 1.11 15.97 -4.71
N LYS A 506 0.77 16.79 -3.71
CA LYS A 506 -0.41 16.63 -2.86
C LYS A 506 -1.35 17.83 -3.02
N THR A 507 -2.64 17.51 -3.15
CA THR A 507 -3.74 18.48 -3.33
C THR A 507 -4.95 18.15 -2.46
N SER A 508 -4.94 17.00 -1.79
CA SER A 508 -5.98 16.54 -0.88
C SER A 508 -5.49 16.67 0.56
N ALA A 509 -6.42 16.89 1.48
CA ALA A 509 -6.08 16.87 2.89
C ALA A 509 -5.66 15.44 3.31
N GLY A 510 -4.71 15.33 4.23
CA GLY A 510 -4.21 14.04 4.68
C GLY A 510 -2.95 14.16 5.54
N ILE A 511 -2.54 13.05 6.12
CA ILE A 511 -1.31 12.91 6.89
C ILE A 511 -0.31 12.15 6.02
N TYR A 512 0.87 12.73 5.81
CA TYR A 512 1.89 12.17 4.93
C TYR A 512 3.19 11.93 5.69
N ARG A 513 3.64 10.69 5.75
CA ARG A 513 4.89 10.29 6.43
C ARG A 513 6.03 10.12 5.43
N THR A 514 7.23 10.49 5.85
CA THR A 514 8.46 10.39 5.07
C THR A 514 9.60 9.93 5.94
N ILE A 515 10.50 9.14 5.36
CA ILE A 515 11.81 8.87 5.93
C ILE A 515 12.86 9.43 4.97
N PHE A 516 13.66 10.37 5.45
CA PHE A 516 14.78 10.95 4.71
C PHE A 516 16.10 10.36 5.23
N GLN A 517 17.02 10.04 4.32
CA GLN A 517 18.38 9.70 4.72
C GLN A 517 19.13 10.98 5.12
N GLY A 518 19.59 11.02 6.37
CA GLY A 518 20.27 12.19 6.91
C GLY A 518 21.70 12.33 6.40
N THR A 519 22.08 13.56 6.03
CA THR A 519 23.47 13.86 5.61
C THR A 519 24.48 13.87 6.77
N ASP A 520 23.99 13.93 8.01
CA ASP A 520 24.74 13.88 9.26
C ASP A 520 24.80 12.46 9.86
N GLY A 521 24.26 11.45 9.16
CA GLY A 521 24.25 10.06 9.59
C GLY A 521 23.08 9.66 10.49
N LEU A 522 22.12 10.56 10.72
CA LEU A 522 20.85 10.29 11.42
C LEU A 522 19.68 10.45 10.46
N ASP A 523 18.94 9.37 10.20
CA ASP A 523 17.76 9.45 9.34
C ASP A 523 16.64 10.27 10.00
N GLU A 524 15.82 10.92 9.18
CA GLU A 524 14.74 11.79 9.65
C GLU A 524 13.38 11.20 9.29
N ILE A 525 12.50 11.06 10.29
CA ILE A 525 11.07 10.85 10.09
C ILE A 525 10.38 12.22 10.07
N SER A 526 9.75 12.54 8.96
CA SER A 526 8.93 13.74 8.81
C SER A 526 7.48 13.35 8.58
N ILE A 527 6.57 13.86 9.39
CA ILE A 527 5.12 13.75 9.19
C ILE A 527 4.60 15.12 8.76
N THR A 528 3.78 15.17 7.71
CA THR A 528 3.15 16.40 7.22
C THR A 528 1.64 16.23 7.19
N ARG A 529 0.94 16.95 8.06
CA ARG A 529 -0.50 17.14 7.96
C ARG A 529 -0.80 18.24 6.94
N LEU A 530 -1.53 17.90 5.89
CA LEU A 530 -2.05 18.83 4.89
C LEU A 530 -3.54 19.06 5.12
N GLU A 531 -3.94 20.31 5.30
CA GLU A 531 -5.34 20.74 5.28
C GLU A 531 -5.63 21.52 3.99
N VAL A 532 -6.83 21.35 3.45
CA VAL A 532 -7.27 22.02 2.23
C VAL A 532 -8.50 22.88 2.53
N ASN A 533 -8.29 24.19 2.55
CA ASN A 533 -9.36 25.16 2.78
C ASN A 533 -10.19 25.40 1.53
N LYS A 534 -11.49 25.62 1.68
CA LYS A 534 -12.35 26.03 0.56
C LYS A 534 -11.89 27.37 0.00
N SER A 535 -11.95 27.54 -1.33
CA SER A 535 -11.42 28.73 -2.00
C SER A 535 -12.04 30.06 -1.51
N ALA A 536 -13.26 30.04 -0.95
CA ALA A 536 -13.91 31.22 -0.37
C ALA A 536 -13.24 31.74 0.92
N ASP A 537 -12.53 30.88 1.64
CA ASP A 537 -11.89 31.18 2.93
C ASP A 537 -10.42 31.63 2.74
N CYS A 538 -9.95 31.69 1.50
CA CYS A 538 -8.54 31.81 1.10
C CYS A 538 -8.10 33.23 0.71
N VAL A 539 -8.55 34.25 1.43
CA VAL A 539 -8.22 35.65 1.10
C VAL A 539 -6.80 36.01 1.59
N GLY A 540 -5.86 36.15 0.66
CA GLY A 540 -4.61 36.89 0.88
C GLY A 540 -3.33 36.08 1.17
N LYS A 541 -3.24 34.79 0.83
CA LYS A 541 -1.98 34.05 0.91
C LYS A 541 -1.23 34.08 -0.42
N ASN A 542 0.05 34.43 -0.35
CA ASN A 542 0.97 34.50 -1.48
C ASN A 542 1.39 33.09 -1.91
N ILE A 543 1.34 32.88 -3.22
CA ILE A 543 1.79 31.70 -3.95
C ILE A 543 3.27 31.47 -3.64
N ILE A 544 3.61 30.37 -2.97
CA ILE A 544 5.00 29.90 -2.84
C ILE A 544 5.36 29.12 -4.10
N GLU A 545 6.53 29.44 -4.66
CA GLU A 545 7.08 28.94 -5.91
C GLU A 545 7.13 27.40 -5.98
N GLN A 546 6.60 26.88 -7.08
CA GLN A 546 6.76 25.49 -7.49
C GLN A 546 8.21 25.24 -7.92
N GLN A 547 8.79 24.12 -7.46
CA GLN A 547 9.96 23.54 -8.14
C GLN A 547 9.52 23.06 -9.54
N PRO A 548 10.26 23.38 -10.61
CA PRO A 548 9.85 23.08 -11.98
C PRO A 548 9.95 21.58 -12.28
N ILE A 549 8.95 21.07 -13.03
CA ILE A 549 9.09 19.83 -13.79
C ILE A 549 10.28 19.99 -14.74
N ASN A 550 11.08 18.93 -14.90
CA ASN A 550 12.23 18.92 -15.79
C ASN A 550 11.80 19.31 -17.22
N ASN A 551 12.12 20.53 -17.67
CA ASN A 551 11.69 21.15 -18.93
C ASN A 551 12.18 20.43 -20.22
N ASN A 552 12.80 19.25 -20.09
CA ASN A 552 13.46 18.55 -21.19
C ASN A 552 12.62 17.42 -21.83
N TYR A 553 11.42 17.11 -21.34
CA TYR A 553 10.55 16.07 -21.93
C TYR A 553 9.60 16.63 -22.99
N SER A 554 9.33 15.83 -24.04
CA SER A 554 8.33 16.16 -25.05
C SER A 554 6.92 16.22 -24.44
N VAL A 555 5.99 16.95 -25.08
CA VAL A 555 4.61 17.02 -24.59
C VAL A 555 3.92 15.64 -24.59
N ALA A 556 4.26 14.76 -25.54
CA ALA A 556 3.72 13.40 -25.58
C ALA A 556 4.20 12.58 -24.38
N ARG A 557 5.49 12.70 -24.02
CA ARG A 557 6.07 12.09 -22.82
C ARG A 557 5.39 12.57 -21.54
N LYS A 558 5.12 13.88 -21.42
CA LYS A 558 4.40 14.48 -20.27
C LYS A 558 2.97 13.94 -20.13
N TRP A 559 2.20 13.91 -21.22
CA TRP A 559 0.84 13.35 -21.20
C TRP A 559 0.82 11.83 -21.01
N ASN A 560 1.85 11.11 -21.44
CA ASN A 560 1.96 9.68 -21.18
C ASN A 560 2.21 9.38 -19.70
N GLU A 561 3.07 10.13 -18.99
CA GLU A 561 3.18 10.01 -17.52
C GLU A 561 1.86 10.28 -16.84
N LEU A 562 1.14 11.29 -17.31
CA LEU A 562 -0.13 11.65 -16.71
C LEU A 562 -1.19 10.55 -16.95
N LEU A 563 -1.21 9.93 -18.13
CA LEU A 563 -2.03 8.74 -18.40
C LEU A 563 -1.63 7.54 -17.53
N LEU A 564 -0.33 7.28 -17.33
CA LEU A 564 0.13 6.21 -16.44
C LEU A 564 -0.29 6.48 -14.99
N LYS A 565 -0.20 7.74 -14.53
CA LYS A 565 -0.75 8.15 -13.24
C LYS A 565 -2.27 7.96 -13.18
N SER A 566 -3.00 8.29 -14.24
CA SER A 566 -4.45 8.05 -14.32
C SER A 566 -4.79 6.57 -14.14
N ILE A 567 -3.99 5.68 -14.72
CA ILE A 567 -4.16 4.23 -14.59
C ILE A 567 -3.91 3.76 -13.15
N ARG A 568 -2.87 4.26 -12.46
CA ARG A 568 -2.61 3.94 -11.03
C ARG A 568 -3.75 4.39 -10.11
N ASN A 569 -4.49 5.40 -10.53
CA ASN A 569 -5.59 6.02 -9.77
C ASN A 569 -6.99 5.56 -10.25
N ASP A 570 -7.04 4.50 -11.06
CA ASP A 570 -8.26 3.87 -11.56
C ASP A 570 -8.45 2.46 -10.95
N PHE A 571 -9.61 1.86 -11.15
CA PHE A 571 -9.80 0.43 -10.86
C PHE A 571 -8.90 -0.44 -11.74
N ALA A 572 -8.40 -1.57 -11.22
CA ALA A 572 -7.51 -2.47 -11.93
C ALA A 572 -8.20 -3.18 -13.13
N ARG A 573 -8.19 -2.53 -14.30
CA ARG A 573 -8.91 -2.97 -15.51
C ARG A 573 -7.96 -3.09 -16.72
N PRO A 574 -7.15 -4.16 -16.82
CA PRO A 574 -6.08 -4.27 -17.82
C PRO A 574 -6.55 -4.15 -19.28
N THR A 575 -7.76 -4.61 -19.60
CA THR A 575 -8.38 -4.46 -20.91
C THR A 575 -8.69 -3.00 -21.25
N VAL A 576 -9.32 -2.29 -20.30
CA VAL A 576 -9.65 -0.86 -20.41
C VAL A 576 -8.38 -0.01 -20.46
N HIS A 577 -7.38 -0.32 -19.63
CA HIS A 577 -6.10 0.40 -19.59
C HIS A 577 -5.30 0.24 -20.89
N ALA A 578 -5.21 -0.98 -21.44
CA ALA A 578 -4.58 -1.22 -22.74
C ALA A 578 -5.23 -0.38 -23.85
N ARG A 579 -6.57 -0.29 -23.83
CA ARG A 579 -7.34 0.52 -24.78
C ARG A 579 -7.13 2.02 -24.59
N ASN A 580 -7.05 2.51 -23.35
CA ASN A 580 -6.77 3.91 -23.06
C ASN A 580 -5.35 4.32 -23.49
N LEU A 581 -4.35 3.45 -23.29
CA LEU A 581 -3.00 3.61 -23.82
C LEU A 581 -3.00 3.72 -25.35
N TYR A 582 -3.75 2.87 -26.03
CA TYR A 582 -3.90 2.90 -27.48
C TYR A 582 -4.60 4.16 -28.00
N HIS A 583 -5.79 4.49 -27.50
CA HIS A 583 -6.55 5.66 -27.95
C HIS A 583 -5.80 6.96 -27.71
N THR A 584 -5.13 7.09 -26.57
CA THR A 584 -4.30 8.28 -26.30
C THR A 584 -3.10 8.34 -27.25
N SER A 585 -2.50 7.19 -27.58
CA SER A 585 -1.41 7.14 -28.57
C SER A 585 -1.87 7.54 -29.98
N ILE A 586 -3.10 7.18 -30.39
CA ILE A 586 -3.72 7.69 -31.62
C ILE A 586 -3.87 9.20 -31.54
N ALA A 587 -4.41 9.71 -30.44
CA ALA A 587 -4.65 11.14 -30.25
C ALA A 587 -3.36 11.95 -30.44
N MET A 588 -2.28 11.49 -29.80
CA MET A 588 -0.95 12.10 -29.90
C MET A 588 -0.38 12.00 -31.32
N TYR A 589 -0.43 10.81 -31.93
CA TYR A 589 0.13 10.59 -33.25
C TYR A 589 -0.60 11.36 -34.35
N ASP A 590 -1.92 11.35 -34.37
CA ASP A 590 -2.69 12.04 -35.40
C ASP A 590 -2.56 13.56 -35.29
N ALA A 591 -2.56 14.09 -34.06
CA ALA A 591 -2.30 15.52 -33.82
C ALA A 591 -0.90 15.94 -34.30
N TRP A 592 0.09 15.03 -34.24
CA TRP A 592 1.42 15.27 -34.80
C TRP A 592 1.47 15.12 -36.33
N ALA A 593 0.86 14.04 -36.86
CA ALA A 593 0.96 13.62 -38.26
C ALA A 593 0.25 14.56 -39.23
N VAL A 594 -0.84 15.23 -38.81
CA VAL A 594 -1.54 16.21 -39.66
C VAL A 594 -0.66 17.37 -40.14
N PHE A 595 0.43 17.65 -39.42
CA PHE A 595 1.40 18.68 -39.77
C PHE A 595 2.71 18.10 -40.33
N SER A 596 2.72 16.82 -40.72
CA SER A 596 3.89 16.16 -41.31
C SER A 596 3.79 16.12 -42.83
N ASP A 597 4.91 16.40 -43.50
CA ASP A 597 5.01 16.23 -44.96
C ASP A 597 5.16 14.76 -45.37
N GLU A 598 5.56 13.91 -44.43
CA GLU A 598 5.85 12.49 -44.67
C GLU A 598 4.85 11.56 -43.98
N ALA A 599 4.41 11.86 -42.75
CA ALA A 599 3.49 10.98 -42.03
C ALA A 599 2.03 11.21 -42.45
N VAL A 600 1.22 10.16 -42.36
CA VAL A 600 -0.24 10.26 -42.57
C VAL A 600 -0.98 9.95 -41.26
N PRO A 601 -2.09 10.65 -40.96
CA PRO A 601 -2.94 10.31 -39.82
C PRO A 601 -3.47 8.88 -39.93
N PHE A 602 -3.57 8.20 -38.79
CA PHE A 602 -4.13 6.85 -38.67
C PHE A 602 -5.66 6.87 -38.63
N PHE A 603 -6.24 7.81 -37.87
CA PHE A 603 -7.66 7.86 -37.53
C PHE A 603 -8.39 8.99 -38.26
N LEU A 604 -7.86 10.21 -38.22
CA LEU A 604 -8.42 11.36 -38.94
C LEU A 604 -8.44 11.12 -40.46
N GLY A 605 -9.59 11.37 -41.09
CA GLY A 605 -9.78 11.20 -42.52
C GLY A 605 -9.88 9.73 -42.98
N ASN A 606 -9.89 8.78 -42.04
CA ASN A 606 -9.91 7.35 -42.30
C ASN A 606 -11.15 6.69 -41.66
N THR A 607 -11.32 5.39 -41.92
CA THR A 607 -12.34 4.56 -41.29
C THR A 607 -11.65 3.50 -40.43
N LEU A 608 -12.02 3.44 -39.15
CA LEU A 608 -11.56 2.44 -38.19
C LEU A 608 -12.75 1.60 -37.72
N GLY A 609 -12.72 0.30 -38.01
CA GLY A 609 -13.90 -0.56 -37.84
C GLY A 609 -15.05 -0.06 -38.72
N GLU A 610 -16.18 0.27 -38.09
CA GLU A 610 -17.37 0.83 -38.76
C GLU A 610 -17.47 2.35 -38.61
N TYR A 611 -16.51 3.00 -37.94
CA TYR A 611 -16.52 4.43 -37.66
C TYR A 611 -15.65 5.21 -38.65
N ALA A 612 -16.26 6.14 -39.38
CA ALA A 612 -15.57 6.99 -40.35
C ALA A 612 -15.39 8.42 -39.80
N VAL A 613 -14.15 8.90 -39.80
CA VAL A 613 -13.79 10.22 -39.29
C VAL A 613 -13.55 11.19 -40.44
N GLN A 614 -14.30 12.28 -40.49
CA GLN A 614 -14.13 13.29 -41.53
C GLN A 614 -12.97 14.22 -41.19
N PHE A 615 -12.09 14.49 -42.16
CA PHE A 615 -11.00 15.45 -41.98
C PHE A 615 -10.78 16.27 -43.26
N GLU A 616 -11.00 17.57 -43.18
CA GLU A 616 -10.90 18.50 -44.32
C GLU A 616 -9.48 19.11 -44.47
N GLY A 617 -8.55 18.71 -43.61
CA GLY A 617 -7.26 19.37 -43.46
C GLY A 617 -7.33 20.60 -42.56
N ILE A 618 -6.18 21.06 -42.08
CA ILE A 618 -6.05 22.28 -41.28
C ILE A 618 -5.00 23.19 -41.92
N ASN A 619 -5.31 24.48 -41.99
CA ASN A 619 -4.34 25.51 -42.37
C ASN A 619 -4.16 26.47 -41.19
N THR A 620 -3.07 26.30 -40.44
CA THR A 620 -2.77 27.12 -39.26
C THR A 620 -1.72 28.18 -39.56
N SER A 621 -1.84 29.34 -38.92
CA SER A 621 -0.82 30.40 -38.95
C SER A 621 0.24 30.25 -37.85
N LYS A 622 0.07 29.30 -36.91
CA LYS A 622 1.05 29.02 -35.84
C LYS A 622 2.27 28.27 -36.38
N ASN A 623 3.38 28.38 -35.66
CA ASN A 623 4.54 27.51 -35.90
C ASN A 623 4.12 26.04 -35.75
N ILE A 624 4.58 25.17 -36.67
CA ILE A 624 4.16 23.77 -36.73
C ILE A 624 4.45 23.02 -35.43
N GLU A 625 5.61 23.23 -34.78
CA GLU A 625 5.93 22.52 -33.54
C GLU A 625 5.01 22.96 -32.40
N ILE A 626 4.75 24.26 -32.26
CA ILE A 626 3.78 24.78 -31.28
C ILE A 626 2.36 24.26 -31.56
N ALA A 627 1.97 24.19 -32.84
CA ALA A 627 0.66 23.68 -33.25
C ALA A 627 0.49 22.19 -32.92
N ARG A 628 1.54 21.38 -33.08
CA ARG A 628 1.56 19.97 -32.68
C ARG A 628 1.39 19.84 -31.17
N GLU A 629 2.16 20.59 -30.39
CA GLU A 629 2.11 20.50 -28.94
C GLU A 629 0.75 20.89 -28.36
N GLU A 630 0.16 21.95 -28.90
CA GLU A 630 -1.17 22.42 -28.54
C GLU A 630 -2.24 21.40 -28.94
N ALA A 631 -2.24 20.90 -30.18
CA ALA A 631 -3.22 19.91 -30.62
C ALA A 631 -3.15 18.61 -29.81
N ILE A 632 -1.94 18.12 -29.50
CA ILE A 632 -1.75 16.94 -28.64
C ILE A 632 -2.37 17.20 -27.26
N SER A 633 -2.09 18.36 -26.66
CA SER A 633 -2.52 18.64 -25.30
C SER A 633 -4.02 18.75 -25.17
N TYR A 634 -4.70 19.44 -26.09
CA TYR A 634 -6.17 19.49 -26.08
C TYR A 634 -6.81 18.12 -26.38
N ALA A 635 -6.19 17.29 -27.23
CA ALA A 635 -6.69 15.95 -27.50
C ALA A 635 -6.59 15.03 -26.28
N CYS A 636 -5.42 15.01 -25.62
CA CYS A 636 -5.19 14.25 -24.40
C CYS A 636 -6.04 14.77 -23.24
N PHE A 637 -6.09 16.09 -23.02
CA PHE A 637 -6.92 16.70 -21.97
C PHE A 637 -8.38 16.27 -22.10
N ARG A 638 -8.98 16.42 -23.29
CA ARG A 638 -10.38 16.04 -23.52
C ARG A 638 -10.59 14.53 -23.33
N LEU A 639 -9.73 13.70 -23.91
CA LEU A 639 -9.87 12.24 -23.85
C LEU A 639 -9.72 11.74 -22.41
N LEU A 640 -8.63 12.07 -21.73
CA LEU A 640 -8.35 11.58 -20.37
C LEU A 640 -9.39 12.09 -19.36
N SER A 641 -9.83 13.34 -19.48
CA SER A 641 -10.92 13.88 -18.66
C SER A 641 -12.22 13.09 -18.82
N HIS A 642 -12.49 12.56 -20.02
CA HIS A 642 -13.64 11.69 -20.24
C HIS A 642 -13.42 10.28 -19.65
N ARG A 643 -12.24 9.70 -19.91
CA ARG A 643 -11.91 8.30 -19.58
C ARG A 643 -11.87 8.04 -18.08
N PHE A 644 -11.32 8.97 -17.32
CA PHE A 644 -11.09 8.80 -15.89
C PHE A 644 -12.05 9.62 -15.03
N LYS A 645 -13.16 10.13 -15.60
CA LYS A 645 -14.16 10.91 -14.87
C LYS A 645 -14.81 10.15 -13.70
N ASN A 646 -14.85 8.82 -13.79
CA ASN A 646 -15.44 7.92 -12.80
C ASN A 646 -14.38 7.10 -12.04
N ALA A 647 -13.09 7.39 -12.23
CA ALA A 647 -12.03 6.71 -11.50
C ALA A 647 -12.08 7.11 -10.00
N PRO A 648 -11.64 6.24 -9.08
CA PRO A 648 -11.50 6.58 -7.66
C PRO A 648 -10.73 7.89 -7.44
N GLY A 649 -9.63 8.10 -8.18
CA GLY A 649 -8.83 9.34 -8.14
C GLY A 649 -9.29 10.47 -9.08
N SER A 650 -10.52 10.43 -9.61
CA SER A 650 -11.00 11.35 -10.66
C SER A 650 -10.84 12.84 -10.34
N ILE A 651 -11.03 13.24 -9.07
CA ILE A 651 -10.89 14.63 -8.63
C ILE A 651 -9.43 15.10 -8.76
N GLU A 652 -8.49 14.33 -8.24
CA GLU A 652 -7.05 14.61 -8.34
C GLU A 652 -6.62 14.65 -9.80
N LEU A 653 -7.01 13.64 -10.59
CA LEU A 653 -6.64 13.55 -11.99
C LEU A 653 -7.14 14.75 -12.82
N ARG A 654 -8.35 15.26 -12.55
CA ARG A 654 -8.87 16.45 -13.23
C ARG A 654 -7.96 17.66 -13.00
N TYR A 655 -7.57 17.90 -11.75
CA TYR A 655 -6.62 18.96 -11.43
C TYR A 655 -5.29 18.71 -12.13
N ASP A 656 -4.78 17.48 -12.13
CA ASP A 656 -3.53 17.17 -12.78
C ASP A 656 -3.52 17.49 -14.28
N TYR A 657 -4.63 17.22 -14.99
CA TYR A 657 -4.80 17.57 -16.40
C TYR A 657 -4.86 19.09 -16.62
N GLU A 658 -5.60 19.83 -15.78
CA GLU A 658 -5.66 21.29 -15.81
C GLU A 658 -4.29 21.91 -15.54
N ASP A 659 -3.56 21.29 -14.61
CA ASP A 659 -2.19 21.53 -14.23
C ASP A 659 -1.23 21.60 -15.41
N LEU A 660 -1.19 20.50 -16.15
CA LEU A 660 -0.35 20.38 -17.32
C LEU A 660 -0.77 21.37 -18.43
N MET A 661 -2.07 21.60 -18.61
CA MET A 661 -2.57 22.60 -19.57
C MET A 661 -2.09 24.01 -19.21
N ASN A 662 -2.18 24.40 -17.93
CA ASN A 662 -1.73 25.70 -17.45
C ASN A 662 -0.21 25.86 -17.57
N GLU A 663 0.58 24.84 -17.20
CA GLU A 663 2.04 24.83 -17.35
C GLU A 663 2.46 25.07 -18.81
N LEU A 664 1.74 24.46 -19.75
CA LEU A 664 1.98 24.61 -21.18
C LEU A 664 1.40 25.92 -21.76
N GLY A 665 0.71 26.73 -20.94
CA GLY A 665 0.13 28.01 -21.33
C GLY A 665 -1.15 27.91 -22.16
N TYR A 666 -1.92 26.83 -22.01
CA TYR A 666 -3.15 26.57 -22.76
C TYR A 666 -4.42 26.83 -21.95
N ASP A 667 -5.41 27.47 -22.58
CA ASP A 667 -6.71 27.84 -21.97
C ASP A 667 -7.72 26.68 -22.07
N THR A 668 -8.00 26.03 -20.95
CA THR A 668 -8.93 24.88 -20.88
C THR A 668 -10.39 25.26 -21.18
N SER A 669 -10.74 26.54 -21.21
CA SER A 669 -12.09 26.99 -21.61
C SER A 669 -12.34 26.85 -23.12
N ILE A 670 -11.28 26.68 -23.93
CA ILE A 670 -11.41 26.39 -25.36
C ILE A 670 -11.90 24.96 -25.54
N THR A 671 -13.19 24.83 -25.83
CA THR A 671 -13.88 23.55 -26.02
C THR A 671 -14.39 23.32 -27.45
N SER A 672 -14.19 24.31 -28.34
CA SER A 672 -14.61 24.20 -29.74
C SER A 672 -13.93 23.02 -30.43
N THR A 673 -14.68 22.27 -31.22
CA THR A 673 -14.16 21.22 -32.11
C THR A 673 -14.04 21.71 -33.56
N ASP A 674 -14.36 22.99 -33.83
CA ASP A 674 -14.26 23.55 -35.18
C ASP A 674 -12.84 24.02 -35.47
N TYR A 675 -12.08 23.15 -36.13
CA TYR A 675 -10.69 23.39 -36.51
C TYR A 675 -10.52 24.07 -37.88
N ARG A 676 -11.61 24.27 -38.65
CA ARG A 676 -11.56 24.76 -40.05
C ARG A 676 -11.01 26.19 -40.17
N HIS A 677 -10.98 26.92 -39.06
CA HIS A 677 -10.39 28.24 -38.96
C HIS A 677 -8.91 28.25 -38.55
N GLY A 678 -8.25 27.07 -38.54
CA GLY A 678 -6.80 26.96 -38.33
C GLY A 678 -6.35 26.87 -36.86
N SER A 679 -7.27 26.59 -35.93
CA SER A 679 -6.99 26.48 -34.49
C SER A 679 -6.49 25.08 -34.11
N PRO A 680 -5.24 24.91 -33.64
CA PRO A 680 -4.73 23.60 -33.21
C PRO A 680 -5.41 23.11 -31.93
N ALA A 681 -5.78 24.01 -31.01
CA ALA A 681 -6.60 23.66 -29.83
C ALA A 681 -7.95 23.06 -30.24
N SER A 682 -8.61 23.64 -31.24
CA SER A 682 -9.87 23.11 -31.75
C SER A 682 -9.69 21.77 -32.47
N LEU A 683 -8.55 21.57 -33.15
CA LEU A 683 -8.19 20.29 -33.75
C LEU A 683 -7.97 19.22 -32.68
N GLY A 684 -7.24 19.53 -31.61
CA GLY A 684 -7.04 18.62 -30.49
C GLY A 684 -8.37 18.20 -29.85
N ASN A 685 -9.24 19.17 -29.56
CA ASN A 685 -10.61 18.90 -29.10
C ASN A 685 -11.41 18.03 -30.07
N TYR A 686 -11.29 18.26 -31.39
CA TYR A 686 -11.95 17.43 -32.40
C TYR A 686 -11.44 15.99 -32.34
N ILE A 687 -10.11 15.78 -32.34
CA ILE A 687 -9.50 14.44 -32.22
C ILE A 687 -9.99 13.72 -30.97
N GLY A 688 -9.90 14.38 -29.81
CA GLY A 688 -10.35 13.82 -28.54
C GLY A 688 -11.83 13.46 -28.56
N GLN A 689 -12.69 14.29 -29.16
CA GLN A 689 -14.12 13.99 -29.28
C GLN A 689 -14.39 12.80 -30.20
N GLN A 690 -13.72 12.71 -31.36
CA GLN A 690 -13.92 11.60 -32.28
C GLN A 690 -13.46 10.26 -31.66
N LEU A 691 -12.43 10.25 -30.81
CA LEU A 691 -12.01 9.06 -30.08
C LEU A 691 -12.98 8.68 -28.94
N ILE A 692 -13.64 9.65 -28.30
CA ILE A 692 -14.73 9.39 -27.36
C ILE A 692 -15.91 8.75 -28.11
N ASP A 693 -16.35 9.36 -29.20
CA ASP A 693 -17.49 8.88 -30.01
C ASP A 693 -17.22 7.49 -30.62
N PHE A 694 -15.99 7.25 -31.10
CA PHE A 694 -15.56 5.91 -31.53
C PHE A 694 -15.62 4.91 -30.38
N GLY A 695 -15.08 5.29 -29.22
CA GLY A 695 -15.00 4.39 -28.08
C GLY A 695 -16.34 3.94 -27.53
N LEU A 696 -17.39 4.74 -27.67
CA LEU A 696 -18.74 4.37 -27.25
C LEU A 696 -19.38 3.26 -28.11
N GLN A 697 -18.80 2.93 -29.27
CA GLN A 697 -19.34 1.94 -30.21
C GLN A 697 -18.30 0.96 -30.75
N ASP A 698 -17.09 0.93 -30.21
CA ASP A 698 -16.02 0.06 -30.68
C ASP A 698 -16.11 -1.39 -30.18
N GLY A 699 -17.15 -1.71 -29.40
CA GLY A 699 -17.41 -3.03 -28.82
C GLY A 699 -17.01 -3.17 -27.36
N ALA A 700 -16.44 -2.13 -26.72
CA ALA A 700 -15.99 -2.20 -25.32
C ALA A 700 -17.12 -2.09 -24.28
N ASN A 701 -18.35 -1.75 -24.67
CA ASN A 701 -19.46 -1.45 -23.77
C ASN A 701 -19.18 -0.32 -22.75
N GLU A 702 -18.45 0.70 -23.20
CA GLU A 702 -18.05 1.83 -22.36
C GLU A 702 -19.22 2.62 -21.74
N ALA A 703 -20.34 2.74 -22.46
CA ALA A 703 -21.51 3.49 -21.99
C ALA A 703 -22.13 2.91 -20.71
N GLU A 704 -22.00 1.59 -20.52
CA GLU A 704 -22.49 0.83 -19.36
C GLU A 704 -21.33 0.40 -18.46
N ASP A 705 -20.27 1.22 -18.38
CA ASP A 705 -19.06 1.01 -17.56
C ASP A 705 -18.42 -0.38 -17.74
N TYR A 706 -18.35 -0.85 -19.00
CA TYR A 706 -17.67 -2.08 -19.38
C TYR A 706 -18.26 -3.36 -18.74
N THR A 707 -19.51 -3.28 -18.27
CA THR A 707 -20.22 -4.41 -17.64
C THR A 707 -20.44 -5.58 -18.60
N ASN A 708 -20.56 -6.78 -18.03
CA ASN A 708 -20.82 -8.01 -18.79
C ASN A 708 -22.26 -8.02 -19.31
N GLN A 709 -22.47 -8.31 -20.59
CA GLN A 709 -23.82 -8.34 -21.18
C GLN A 709 -24.38 -9.76 -21.33
N HIS A 710 -23.50 -10.75 -21.49
CA HIS A 710 -23.86 -12.12 -21.87
C HIS A 710 -23.27 -13.19 -20.96
N TYR A 711 -22.04 -12.98 -20.47
CA TYR A 711 -21.36 -13.99 -19.67
C TYR A 711 -22.01 -14.23 -18.30
N GLN A 712 -22.15 -15.49 -17.92
CA GLN A 712 -22.52 -15.92 -16.57
C GLN A 712 -21.62 -17.08 -16.12
N SER A 713 -21.20 -17.05 -14.85
CA SER A 713 -20.40 -18.15 -14.28
C SER A 713 -21.22 -19.44 -14.19
N GLN A 714 -20.60 -20.56 -14.58
CA GLN A 714 -21.18 -21.90 -14.44
C GLN A 714 -20.92 -22.52 -13.06
N ASN A 715 -19.89 -22.04 -12.36
CA ASN A 715 -19.51 -22.51 -11.05
C ASN A 715 -19.97 -21.52 -9.98
N SER A 716 -20.43 -22.07 -8.85
CA SER A 716 -20.69 -21.27 -7.65
C SER A 716 -19.40 -20.70 -7.10
N PRO A 717 -19.42 -19.50 -6.49
CA PRO A 717 -18.23 -18.91 -5.88
C PRO A 717 -17.55 -19.85 -4.88
N LEU A 718 -16.22 -19.89 -4.92
CA LEU A 718 -15.39 -20.55 -3.91
C LEU A 718 -15.12 -19.56 -2.78
N ASP A 719 -15.60 -19.89 -1.59
CA ASP A 719 -15.26 -19.20 -0.35
C ASP A 719 -13.86 -19.61 0.09
N VAL A 720 -12.90 -18.69 0.03
CA VAL A 720 -11.48 -19.00 0.21
C VAL A 720 -11.15 -19.39 1.65
N ASP A 721 -11.89 -18.86 2.63
CA ASP A 721 -11.70 -19.10 4.07
C ASP A 721 -12.22 -20.48 4.49
N LYS A 722 -12.94 -21.18 3.59
CA LYS A 722 -13.44 -22.53 3.82
C LYS A 722 -12.55 -23.57 3.14
N SER A 723 -12.26 -24.64 3.88
CA SER A 723 -11.58 -25.84 3.38
C SER A 723 -12.44 -26.57 2.33
N GLY A 724 -11.82 -27.00 1.23
CA GLY A 724 -12.49 -27.77 0.18
C GLY A 724 -12.97 -26.94 -1.01
N ASN A 725 -13.52 -27.64 -2.01
CA ASN A 725 -14.27 -27.03 -3.11
C ASN A 725 -15.50 -27.88 -3.49
N PRO A 726 -16.40 -28.18 -2.53
CA PRO A 726 -17.46 -29.16 -2.72
C PRO A 726 -18.60 -28.70 -3.65
N LYS A 727 -18.63 -27.41 -4.01
CA LYS A 727 -19.71 -26.78 -4.80
C LYS A 727 -19.32 -26.50 -6.26
N ILE A 728 -18.16 -26.96 -6.71
CA ILE A 728 -17.76 -26.81 -8.11
C ILE A 728 -18.58 -27.74 -9.00
N ASN A 729 -19.16 -27.20 -10.07
CA ASN A 729 -20.02 -27.95 -11.00
C ASN A 729 -19.21 -28.54 -12.16
N ASP A 730 -18.31 -27.75 -12.75
CA ASP A 730 -17.40 -28.17 -13.83
C ASP A 730 -15.97 -27.76 -13.47
N PRO A 731 -15.07 -28.73 -13.18
CA PRO A 731 -13.68 -28.44 -12.83
C PRO A 731 -12.85 -27.95 -14.00
N ASN A 732 -13.40 -27.84 -15.22
CA ASN A 732 -12.71 -27.25 -16.36
C ASN A 732 -13.05 -25.78 -16.57
N LYS A 733 -13.98 -25.23 -15.77
CA LYS A 733 -14.51 -23.87 -15.93
C LYS A 733 -14.06 -22.94 -14.82
N TRP A 734 -13.89 -21.67 -15.15
CA TRP A 734 -13.57 -20.62 -14.19
C TRP A 734 -14.61 -20.60 -13.07
N GLN A 735 -14.13 -20.27 -11.89
CA GLN A 735 -14.92 -20.18 -10.67
C GLN A 735 -14.62 -18.84 -10.01
N PRO A 736 -15.64 -18.01 -9.74
CA PRO A 736 -15.45 -16.78 -8.98
C PRO A 736 -15.01 -17.10 -7.56
N LEU A 737 -14.30 -16.17 -6.92
CA LEU A 737 -13.89 -16.30 -5.53
C LEU A 737 -14.68 -15.35 -4.66
N THR A 738 -15.07 -15.80 -3.47
CA THR A 738 -15.60 -14.97 -2.39
C THR A 738 -14.51 -14.78 -1.35
N LEU A 739 -14.19 -13.53 -1.03
CA LEU A 739 -13.21 -13.13 -0.02
C LEU A 739 -13.89 -12.38 1.13
N SER A 740 -13.23 -12.24 2.29
CA SER A 740 -13.72 -11.39 3.39
C SER A 740 -13.79 -9.91 3.00
N ILE A 741 -12.83 -9.46 2.20
CA ILE A 741 -12.80 -8.18 1.50
C ILE A 741 -12.08 -8.37 0.16
N PHE A 742 -12.60 -7.76 -0.90
CA PHE A 742 -11.87 -7.67 -2.17
C PHE A 742 -11.27 -6.27 -2.34
N ILE A 743 -9.95 -6.23 -2.49
CA ILE A 743 -9.18 -5.03 -2.83
C ILE A 743 -8.51 -5.33 -4.16
N ASP A 744 -8.74 -4.48 -5.18
CA ASP A 744 -8.12 -4.70 -6.48
C ASP A 744 -6.59 -4.45 -6.44
N GLN A 745 -5.89 -4.75 -7.55
CA GLN A 745 -4.43 -4.59 -7.61
C GLN A 745 -3.96 -3.13 -7.44
N SER A 746 -4.86 -2.16 -7.64
CA SER A 746 -4.58 -0.73 -7.50
C SER A 746 -4.95 -0.21 -6.10
N GLY A 747 -5.34 -1.09 -5.17
CA GLY A 747 -5.63 -0.74 -3.78
C GLY A 747 -7.07 -0.30 -3.52
N ASN A 748 -7.98 -0.43 -4.49
CA ASN A 748 -9.35 0.07 -4.35
C ASN A 748 -10.30 -0.98 -3.75
N ILE A 749 -11.10 -0.55 -2.77
CA ILE A 749 -12.20 -1.35 -2.21
C ILE A 749 -13.43 -1.19 -3.11
N THR A 750 -13.95 -2.30 -3.66
CA THR A 750 -15.07 -2.26 -4.62
C THR A 750 -16.45 -2.47 -3.97
N GLY A 751 -16.50 -2.78 -2.66
CA GLY A 751 -17.73 -3.09 -1.93
C GLY A 751 -18.39 -4.42 -2.32
N ASN A 752 -17.80 -5.18 -3.25
CA ASN A 752 -18.24 -6.51 -3.64
C ASN A 752 -17.14 -7.54 -3.38
N ASN A 753 -17.41 -8.41 -2.43
CA ASN A 753 -16.51 -9.49 -2.00
C ASN A 753 -16.43 -10.67 -2.99
N THR A 754 -17.26 -10.69 -4.03
CA THR A 754 -17.27 -11.68 -5.11
C THR A 754 -17.29 -10.97 -6.46
N PRO A 755 -16.15 -10.45 -6.93
CA PRO A 755 -16.08 -9.69 -8.18
C PRO A 755 -16.53 -10.53 -9.39
N ASP A 756 -17.24 -9.89 -10.31
CA ASP A 756 -17.64 -10.48 -11.58
C ASP A 756 -16.45 -10.71 -12.51
N PHE A 757 -16.64 -11.56 -13.53
CA PHE A 757 -15.62 -11.75 -14.57
C PHE A 757 -15.35 -10.40 -15.26
N LEU A 758 -14.13 -9.90 -15.21
CA LEU A 758 -13.72 -8.69 -15.93
C LEU A 758 -13.61 -8.91 -17.45
N SER A 759 -14.51 -8.28 -18.22
CA SER A 759 -14.48 -8.15 -19.69
C SER A 759 -14.43 -9.46 -20.52
N PRO A 760 -15.24 -10.49 -20.25
CA PRO A 760 -15.22 -11.77 -20.99
C PRO A 760 -15.56 -11.63 -22.49
N GLU A 761 -16.17 -10.52 -22.88
CA GLU A 761 -16.64 -10.28 -24.26
C GLU A 761 -15.65 -9.46 -25.11
N TRP A 762 -14.47 -9.13 -24.55
CA TRP A 762 -13.53 -8.16 -25.13
C TRP A 762 -12.95 -8.55 -26.50
N GLY A 763 -13.06 -9.82 -26.91
CA GLY A 763 -12.64 -10.28 -28.24
C GLY A 763 -13.37 -9.59 -29.41
N ASN A 764 -14.52 -8.96 -29.14
CA ASN A 764 -15.31 -8.23 -30.14
C ASN A 764 -14.95 -6.74 -30.25
N VAL A 765 -14.06 -6.22 -29.39
CA VAL A 765 -13.56 -4.85 -29.48
C VAL A 765 -12.78 -4.67 -30.79
N THR A 766 -12.92 -3.49 -31.40
CA THR A 766 -12.29 -3.16 -32.68
C THR A 766 -10.76 -3.17 -32.56
N PRO A 767 -10.02 -4.01 -33.30
CA PRO A 767 -8.56 -4.12 -33.19
C PRO A 767 -7.79 -3.03 -33.94
N PHE A 768 -6.49 -2.92 -33.67
CA PHE A 768 -5.54 -2.05 -34.35
C PHE A 768 -4.93 -2.70 -35.61
N ALA A 769 -4.28 -3.86 -35.45
CA ALA A 769 -3.55 -4.57 -36.48
C ALA A 769 -4.05 -6.00 -36.75
N LEU A 770 -4.95 -6.52 -35.90
CA LEU A 770 -5.60 -7.81 -36.11
C LEU A 770 -6.66 -7.73 -37.22
N GLU A 771 -6.67 -8.73 -38.10
CA GLU A 771 -7.59 -8.82 -39.24
C GLU A 771 -8.65 -9.89 -39.03
N LYS A 772 -9.83 -9.70 -39.64
CA LYS A 772 -10.92 -10.69 -39.56
C LYS A 772 -10.51 -12.08 -40.06
N SER A 773 -9.61 -12.15 -41.03
CA SER A 773 -9.02 -13.39 -41.58
C SER A 773 -8.24 -14.22 -40.56
N GLU A 774 -7.80 -13.60 -39.47
CA GLU A 774 -7.02 -14.21 -38.38
C GLU A 774 -7.90 -14.60 -37.19
N SER A 775 -9.19 -14.27 -37.27
CA SER A 775 -10.17 -14.60 -36.24
C SER A 775 -11.07 -15.75 -36.65
N THR A 776 -11.51 -16.50 -35.65
CA THR A 776 -12.65 -17.42 -35.78
C THR A 776 -13.76 -16.95 -34.86
N THR A 777 -15.00 -16.99 -35.33
CA THR A 777 -16.18 -16.62 -34.52
C THR A 777 -16.92 -17.87 -34.08
N PHE A 778 -17.20 -17.97 -32.79
CA PHE A 778 -17.93 -19.08 -32.18
C PHE A 778 -19.16 -18.55 -31.44
N SER A 779 -20.34 -19.07 -31.80
CA SER A 779 -21.59 -18.74 -31.11
C SER A 779 -21.77 -19.61 -29.87
N LYS A 780 -21.93 -18.99 -28.71
CA LYS A 780 -22.15 -19.67 -27.42
C LYS A 780 -23.05 -18.82 -26.53
N ASP A 781 -24.06 -19.45 -25.92
CA ASP A 781 -24.98 -18.81 -24.97
C ASP A 781 -25.66 -17.52 -25.52
N GLY A 782 -25.94 -17.48 -26.83
CA GLY A 782 -26.57 -16.35 -27.50
C GLY A 782 -25.62 -15.20 -27.86
N PHE A 783 -24.31 -15.36 -27.66
CA PHE A 783 -23.27 -14.38 -28.02
C PHE A 783 -22.24 -14.97 -28.97
N ASP A 784 -21.76 -14.15 -29.91
CA ASP A 784 -20.71 -14.51 -30.87
C ASP A 784 -19.34 -14.07 -30.34
N TYR A 785 -18.56 -15.01 -29.83
CA TYR A 785 -17.19 -14.77 -29.39
C TYR A 785 -16.25 -14.75 -30.59
N ARG A 786 -15.59 -13.61 -30.83
CA ARG A 786 -14.48 -13.52 -31.80
C ARG A 786 -13.15 -13.81 -31.11
N ILE A 787 -12.41 -14.76 -31.68
CA ILE A 787 -11.14 -15.24 -31.13
C ILE A 787 -10.06 -15.10 -32.20
N TYR A 788 -8.99 -14.39 -31.86
CA TYR A 788 -7.83 -14.21 -32.74
C TYR A 788 -6.73 -15.21 -32.37
N TYR A 789 -6.09 -15.77 -33.39
CA TYR A 789 -4.99 -16.74 -33.24
C TYR A 789 -5.31 -17.91 -32.31
N ASP A 790 -6.51 -18.50 -32.45
CA ASP A 790 -6.98 -19.58 -31.58
C ASP A 790 -5.96 -20.74 -31.51
N PRO A 791 -5.32 -20.98 -30.35
CA PRO A 791 -4.37 -22.08 -30.16
C PRO A 791 -5.07 -23.44 -30.02
N GLY A 792 -6.41 -23.44 -29.98
CA GLY A 792 -7.24 -24.59 -29.71
C GLY A 792 -7.56 -24.75 -28.22
N LYS A 793 -8.44 -25.71 -27.95
CA LYS A 793 -8.96 -26.01 -26.62
C LYS A 793 -7.84 -26.36 -25.63
N PRO A 794 -7.83 -25.78 -24.42
CA PRO A 794 -6.88 -26.18 -23.37
C PRO A 794 -7.14 -27.63 -22.92
N ALA A 795 -6.14 -28.23 -22.27
CA ALA A 795 -6.30 -29.56 -21.71
C ALA A 795 -7.37 -29.56 -20.62
N GLU A 796 -8.29 -30.52 -20.67
CA GLU A 796 -9.33 -30.72 -19.65
C GLU A 796 -9.00 -31.92 -18.77
N LEU A 797 -9.54 -31.91 -17.56
CA LEU A 797 -9.40 -32.98 -16.60
C LEU A 797 -9.97 -34.29 -17.18
N SER A 798 -9.17 -35.36 -17.19
CA SER A 798 -9.57 -36.65 -17.71
C SER A 798 -9.56 -37.74 -16.64
N SER A 799 -10.66 -38.50 -16.53
CA SER A 799 -10.70 -39.76 -15.76
C SER A 799 -9.93 -40.91 -16.44
N SER A 800 -9.61 -40.77 -17.73
CA SER A 800 -8.94 -41.82 -18.51
C SER A 800 -7.41 -41.79 -18.40
N LEU A 801 -6.82 -40.61 -18.16
CA LEU A 801 -5.39 -40.40 -18.03
C LEU A 801 -4.98 -40.40 -16.55
N LYS A 802 -3.94 -41.17 -16.22
CA LYS A 802 -3.51 -41.40 -14.83
C LYS A 802 -2.39 -40.46 -14.40
N GLY A 803 -2.53 -39.89 -13.21
CA GLY A 803 -1.54 -39.06 -12.54
C GLY A 803 -0.90 -38.00 -13.46
N LEU A 804 0.43 -37.90 -13.43
CA LEU A 804 1.22 -36.93 -14.21
C LEU A 804 1.24 -37.14 -15.72
N ASN A 805 0.55 -38.16 -16.26
CA ASN A 805 0.36 -38.32 -17.70
C ASN A 805 -0.83 -37.52 -18.25
N ASP A 806 -1.68 -37.01 -17.36
CA ASP A 806 -2.74 -36.06 -17.71
C ASP A 806 -2.14 -34.64 -17.73
N PRO A 807 -2.22 -33.90 -18.86
CA PRO A 807 -1.69 -32.54 -18.94
C PRO A 807 -2.33 -31.54 -17.99
N TYR A 808 -3.63 -31.69 -17.69
CA TYR A 808 -4.34 -30.87 -16.73
C TYR A 808 -3.74 -31.08 -15.33
N LYS A 809 -3.69 -32.35 -14.88
CA LYS A 809 -3.19 -32.70 -13.54
C LYS A 809 -1.71 -32.33 -13.39
N TRP A 810 -0.91 -32.58 -14.41
CA TRP A 810 0.51 -32.20 -14.42
C TRP A 810 0.69 -30.69 -14.27
N GLY A 811 -0.03 -29.89 -15.04
CA GLY A 811 0.11 -28.43 -15.05
C GLY A 811 -0.23 -27.81 -13.70
N PHE A 812 -1.35 -28.19 -13.09
CA PHE A 812 -1.77 -27.67 -11.79
C PHE A 812 -0.94 -28.23 -10.63
N ALA A 813 -0.54 -29.51 -10.67
CA ALA A 813 0.37 -30.06 -9.67
C ALA A 813 1.74 -29.38 -9.72
N MET A 814 2.22 -28.98 -10.90
CA MET A 814 3.46 -28.21 -11.04
C MET A 814 3.37 -26.85 -10.34
N VAL A 815 2.24 -26.15 -10.43
CA VAL A 815 2.00 -24.88 -9.72
C VAL A 815 2.08 -25.09 -8.21
N ALA A 816 1.41 -26.13 -7.69
CA ALA A 816 1.49 -26.50 -6.28
C ALA A 816 2.94 -26.80 -5.83
N VAL A 817 3.71 -27.53 -6.65
CA VAL A 817 5.13 -27.82 -6.38
C VAL A 817 5.98 -26.54 -6.37
N TRP A 818 5.79 -25.62 -7.33
CA TRP A 818 6.57 -24.39 -7.41
C TRP A 818 6.29 -23.43 -6.25
N SER A 819 5.14 -23.53 -5.60
CA SER A 819 4.88 -22.84 -4.33
C SER A 819 5.89 -23.22 -3.23
N SER A 820 6.46 -24.43 -3.26
CA SER A 820 7.52 -24.81 -2.33
C SER A 820 8.83 -24.05 -2.52
N HIS A 821 9.02 -23.36 -3.65
CA HIS A 821 10.23 -22.60 -3.97
C HIS A 821 10.26 -21.22 -3.30
N LEU A 822 9.16 -20.79 -2.68
CA LEU A 822 9.00 -19.45 -2.08
C LEU A 822 9.75 -19.30 -0.75
N ASN A 823 10.29 -20.37 -0.17
CA ASN A 823 11.00 -20.30 1.10
C ASN A 823 12.40 -19.67 0.91
N PRO A 824 12.68 -18.49 1.52
CA PRO A 824 14.00 -17.88 1.45
C PRO A 824 15.09 -18.72 2.13
N PHE A 825 14.70 -19.65 3.00
CA PHE A 825 15.60 -20.49 3.80
C PHE A 825 15.71 -21.94 3.28
N ASP A 826 15.30 -22.23 2.04
CA ASP A 826 15.43 -23.58 1.46
C ASP A 826 16.88 -23.99 1.15
N GLY A 827 17.84 -23.06 1.29
CA GLY A 827 19.27 -23.27 1.05
C GLY A 827 19.66 -23.37 -0.42
N LYS A 828 18.73 -23.16 -1.36
CA LYS A 828 19.00 -23.17 -2.81
C LYS A 828 19.45 -21.78 -3.24
N MET A 829 20.66 -21.71 -3.79
CA MET A 829 21.22 -20.50 -4.40
C MET A 829 21.18 -20.61 -5.92
N ILE A 830 20.80 -19.53 -6.60
CA ILE A 830 20.70 -19.45 -8.06
C ILE A 830 21.44 -18.22 -8.59
N ASP A 831 22.05 -18.35 -9.78
CA ASP A 831 22.59 -17.20 -10.52
C ASP A 831 21.47 -16.56 -11.33
N ILE A 832 21.11 -15.32 -11.02
CA ILE A 832 20.04 -14.58 -11.70
C ILE A 832 20.56 -13.53 -12.68
N SER A 833 21.88 -13.53 -12.94
CA SER A 833 22.46 -12.63 -13.93
C SER A 833 22.03 -13.01 -15.36
N PRO A 834 22.11 -12.09 -16.33
CA PRO A 834 21.89 -12.41 -17.74
C PRO A 834 22.90 -13.43 -18.28
N GLY A 835 24.00 -13.69 -17.55
CA GLY A 835 24.95 -14.76 -17.86
C GLY A 835 24.38 -16.17 -17.72
N ALA A 836 23.38 -16.34 -16.85
CA ALA A 836 22.79 -17.64 -16.50
C ALA A 836 21.33 -17.79 -16.94
N ILE A 837 20.55 -16.70 -16.99
CA ILE A 837 19.11 -16.72 -17.33
C ILE A 837 18.86 -15.90 -18.60
N GLY A 838 17.89 -16.32 -19.42
CA GLY A 838 17.52 -15.69 -20.69
C GLY A 838 18.10 -16.38 -21.93
N ASN A 839 18.04 -15.69 -23.08
CA ASN A 839 18.53 -16.14 -24.39
C ASN A 839 17.79 -17.35 -24.99
N LEU A 840 16.51 -17.53 -24.66
CA LEU A 840 15.66 -18.50 -25.33
C LEU A 840 15.28 -18.05 -26.74
N LYS A 841 15.11 -18.99 -27.66
CA LYS A 841 14.56 -18.70 -28.99
C LYS A 841 13.10 -19.09 -29.04
N LEU A 842 12.34 -18.44 -29.92
CA LEU A 842 10.95 -18.84 -30.18
C LEU A 842 10.83 -20.32 -30.60
N SER A 843 11.85 -20.86 -31.28
CA SER A 843 11.92 -22.27 -31.67
C SER A 843 12.04 -23.23 -30.48
N ASP A 844 12.47 -22.74 -29.33
CA ASP A 844 12.71 -23.54 -28.12
C ASP A 844 11.44 -23.70 -27.29
N LEU A 845 10.39 -22.90 -27.58
CA LEU A 845 9.10 -23.01 -26.90
C LEU A 845 8.41 -24.35 -27.23
N PRO A 846 7.79 -25.00 -26.23
CA PRO A 846 7.21 -26.32 -26.41
C PRO A 846 5.93 -26.27 -27.25
N LYS A 847 5.72 -27.29 -28.08
CA LYS A 847 4.58 -27.40 -29.01
C LYS A 847 3.59 -28.49 -28.63
N ASN A 848 3.96 -29.38 -27.71
CA ASN A 848 3.13 -30.48 -27.26
C ASN A 848 3.51 -30.88 -25.83
N PHE A 849 2.61 -31.60 -25.14
CA PHE A 849 2.75 -31.92 -23.73
C PHE A 849 4.08 -32.57 -23.33
N GLN A 850 4.68 -33.44 -24.16
CA GLN A 850 5.98 -34.03 -23.83
C GLN A 850 7.10 -32.97 -23.79
N GLN A 851 7.04 -31.98 -24.67
CA GLN A 851 7.99 -30.86 -24.66
C GLN A 851 7.75 -29.91 -23.49
N TYR A 852 6.50 -29.71 -23.04
CA TYR A 852 6.23 -28.94 -21.82
C TYR A 852 6.92 -29.55 -20.61
N LYS A 853 6.87 -30.88 -20.45
CA LYS A 853 7.53 -31.60 -19.36
C LYS A 853 9.06 -31.47 -19.36
N THR A 854 9.66 -31.26 -20.53
CA THR A 854 11.11 -31.03 -20.63
C THR A 854 11.49 -29.56 -20.54
N PHE A 855 10.57 -28.65 -20.88
CA PHE A 855 10.79 -27.21 -20.83
C PHE A 855 10.69 -26.67 -19.41
N TYR A 856 9.63 -27.01 -18.68
CA TYR A 856 9.45 -26.57 -17.29
C TYR A 856 10.04 -27.58 -16.32
N ASN A 857 10.99 -27.14 -15.50
CA ASN A 857 11.56 -28.00 -14.48
C ASN A 857 10.67 -28.03 -13.23
N ILE A 858 9.92 -29.12 -13.04
CA ILE A 858 9.01 -29.25 -11.89
C ILE A 858 9.72 -29.16 -10.53
N LYS A 859 10.98 -29.61 -10.40
CA LYS A 859 11.67 -29.67 -9.09
C LYS A 859 12.55 -28.45 -8.80
N GLU A 860 13.27 -27.97 -9.80
CA GLU A 860 14.21 -26.86 -9.61
C GLU A 860 13.56 -25.50 -9.95
N GLY A 861 12.46 -25.50 -10.69
CA GLY A 861 11.82 -24.29 -11.20
C GLY A 861 12.48 -23.77 -12.48
N GLY A 862 11.84 -22.79 -13.11
CA GLY A 862 12.37 -22.12 -14.30
C GLY A 862 12.24 -22.91 -15.61
N ASP A 863 12.94 -22.40 -16.62
CA ASP A 863 12.96 -22.88 -18.01
C ASP A 863 14.42 -23.23 -18.44
N PRO A 864 14.67 -23.75 -19.66
CA PRO A 864 16.00 -24.20 -20.07
C PRO A 864 16.86 -23.06 -20.61
N SER A 865 16.74 -21.86 -20.02
CA SER A 865 17.50 -20.66 -20.39
C SER A 865 19.02 -20.93 -20.48
N PRO A 866 19.66 -20.67 -21.63
CA PRO A 866 21.11 -20.85 -21.77
C PRO A 866 21.95 -19.65 -21.32
N GLY A 867 21.34 -18.48 -21.10
CA GLY A 867 22.03 -17.24 -20.73
C GLY A 867 22.85 -16.59 -21.87
N HIS A 868 23.29 -15.36 -21.63
CA HIS A 868 24.13 -14.55 -22.51
C HIS A 868 25.57 -14.49 -21.99
N LYS A 869 26.55 -15.08 -22.70
CA LYS A 869 27.94 -15.10 -22.21
C LYS A 869 28.63 -13.73 -22.11
N LYS A 870 28.20 -12.77 -22.93
CA LYS A 870 28.79 -11.43 -23.04
C LYS A 870 27.70 -10.39 -23.31
N ASN A 871 27.88 -9.21 -22.72
CA ASN A 871 27.14 -8.02 -23.08
C ASN A 871 27.60 -7.55 -24.49
N PRO A 872 26.69 -7.41 -25.46
CA PRO A 872 27.05 -7.09 -26.85
C PRO A 872 27.50 -5.64 -27.05
N ILE A 873 27.20 -4.75 -26.12
CA ILE A 873 27.56 -3.32 -26.16
C ILE A 873 28.93 -3.10 -25.54
N THR A 874 29.20 -3.71 -24.37
CA THR A 874 30.48 -3.51 -23.65
C THR A 874 31.55 -4.56 -24.00
N GLY A 875 31.15 -5.72 -24.52
CA GLY A 875 32.05 -6.86 -24.81
C GLY A 875 32.48 -7.68 -23.60
N SER A 876 32.12 -7.24 -22.39
CA SER A 876 32.40 -7.90 -21.12
C SER A 876 31.43 -9.05 -20.84
N SER A 877 31.83 -10.03 -20.03
CA SER A 877 30.92 -11.04 -19.50
C SER A 877 30.00 -10.44 -18.44
N TYR A 878 28.75 -10.92 -18.36
CA TYR A 878 27.86 -10.55 -17.25
C TYR A 878 28.42 -11.14 -15.95
N ILE A 879 28.34 -10.34 -14.90
CA ILE A 879 28.82 -10.73 -13.57
C ILE A 879 27.76 -11.64 -12.95
N PRO A 880 28.10 -12.86 -12.49
CA PRO A 880 27.17 -13.73 -11.79
C PRO A 880 26.54 -13.04 -10.58
N GLN A 881 25.23 -13.23 -10.38
CA GLN A 881 24.49 -12.70 -9.25
C GLN A 881 23.84 -13.85 -8.48
N ILE A 882 24.54 -14.36 -7.47
CA ILE A 882 24.12 -15.55 -6.72
C ILE A 882 23.23 -15.14 -5.55
N VAL A 883 21.94 -15.51 -5.61
CA VAL A 883 20.92 -15.13 -4.62
C VAL A 883 20.12 -16.35 -4.14
N PRO A 884 19.47 -16.28 -2.96
CA PRO A 884 18.52 -17.31 -2.54
C PRO A 884 17.38 -17.43 -3.56
N ARG A 885 17.02 -18.67 -3.93
CA ARG A 885 15.94 -18.92 -4.89
C ARG A 885 14.61 -18.33 -4.39
N GLY A 886 14.30 -18.52 -3.11
CA GLY A 886 13.08 -17.99 -2.49
C GLY A 886 12.95 -16.47 -2.59
N ASP A 887 14.05 -15.73 -2.43
CA ASP A 887 14.04 -14.28 -2.62
C ASP A 887 13.77 -13.90 -4.08
N TYR A 888 14.49 -14.51 -5.02
CA TYR A 888 14.30 -14.20 -6.44
C TYR A 888 12.87 -14.48 -6.90
N VAL A 889 12.29 -15.63 -6.56
CA VAL A 889 10.98 -16.01 -7.09
C VAL A 889 9.83 -15.20 -6.47
N ARG A 890 9.95 -14.76 -5.20
CA ARG A 890 9.00 -13.84 -4.57
C ARG A 890 9.11 -12.44 -5.17
N VAL A 891 10.33 -11.89 -5.29
CA VAL A 891 10.57 -10.60 -5.96
C VAL A 891 10.04 -10.62 -7.38
N LEU A 892 10.31 -11.70 -8.12
CA LEU A 892 9.86 -11.85 -9.49
C LEU A 892 8.32 -11.93 -9.58
N ALA A 893 7.67 -12.63 -8.64
CA ALA A 893 6.21 -12.72 -8.58
C ALA A 893 5.56 -11.35 -8.32
N GLU A 894 6.09 -10.55 -7.41
CA GLU A 894 5.51 -9.23 -7.06
C GLU A 894 5.82 -8.16 -8.11
N PHE A 895 7.08 -8.06 -8.58
CA PHE A 895 7.50 -7.07 -9.59
C PHE A 895 6.63 -7.12 -10.85
N TRP A 896 6.34 -8.32 -11.34
CA TRP A 896 5.51 -8.50 -12.54
C TRP A 896 4.01 -8.61 -12.24
N ALA A 897 3.58 -8.65 -10.97
CA ALA A 897 2.17 -8.62 -10.58
C ALA A 897 1.64 -7.20 -10.45
N ASP A 898 2.36 -6.39 -9.68
CA ASP A 898 1.89 -5.09 -9.22
C ASP A 898 2.67 -3.95 -9.88
N GLY A 899 3.77 -4.19 -10.63
CA GLY A 899 4.63 -3.10 -11.07
C GLY A 899 5.09 -2.21 -9.91
N PRO A 900 5.71 -1.05 -10.16
CA PRO A 900 6.02 -0.12 -9.08
C PRO A 900 4.75 0.66 -8.68
N ASP A 901 3.67 -0.06 -8.31
CA ASP A 901 2.38 0.43 -7.77
C ASP A 901 1.19 0.55 -8.78
N SER A 902 1.14 -0.39 -9.73
CA SER A 902 -0.03 -0.93 -10.43
C SER A 902 -0.51 -0.23 -11.72
N GLU A 903 0.37 0.18 -12.67
CA GLU A 903 -0.12 0.61 -14.00
C GLU A 903 -0.78 -0.52 -14.85
N THR A 904 -1.09 -1.66 -14.24
CA THR A 904 -1.47 -2.95 -14.85
C THR A 904 -0.41 -3.43 -15.86
N PRO A 905 -0.47 -4.69 -16.34
CA PRO A 905 0.53 -5.19 -17.28
C PRO A 905 0.78 -4.30 -18.50
N PRO A 906 -0.23 -3.76 -19.22
CA PRO A 906 0.05 -2.92 -20.38
C PRO A 906 0.73 -1.60 -20.02
N GLY A 907 0.41 -0.97 -18.89
CA GLY A 907 1.04 0.28 -18.46
C GLY A 907 2.49 0.09 -17.98
N HIS A 908 2.79 -1.04 -17.32
CA HIS A 908 4.16 -1.39 -16.94
C HIS A 908 5.09 -1.46 -18.17
N TRP A 909 4.62 -1.96 -19.31
CA TRP A 909 5.45 -1.96 -20.52
C TRP A 909 5.64 -0.57 -21.14
N PHE A 910 4.75 0.38 -20.85
CA PHE A 910 4.96 1.80 -21.16
C PHE A 910 5.98 2.46 -20.23
N THR A 911 6.02 2.11 -18.94
CA THR A 911 7.08 2.61 -18.04
C THR A 911 8.45 2.10 -18.48
N ILE A 912 8.55 0.84 -18.89
CA ILE A 912 9.77 0.27 -19.49
C ILE A 912 10.14 1.00 -20.79
N LEU A 913 9.17 1.26 -21.69
CA LEU A 913 9.42 2.04 -22.91
C LEU A 913 9.94 3.44 -22.58
N ASN A 914 9.35 4.13 -21.60
CA ASN A 914 9.80 5.45 -21.17
C ASN A 914 11.23 5.41 -20.64
N HIS A 915 11.56 4.43 -19.80
CA HIS A 915 12.93 4.21 -19.33
C HIS A 915 13.91 4.01 -20.49
N VAL A 916 13.54 3.22 -21.50
CA VAL A 916 14.34 3.00 -22.72
C VAL A 916 14.48 4.29 -23.53
N ASN A 917 13.40 5.06 -23.68
CA ASN A 917 13.38 6.33 -24.41
C ASN A 917 14.31 7.37 -23.77
N ASP A 918 14.34 7.40 -22.43
CA ASP A 918 15.10 8.36 -21.63
C ASP A 918 16.57 7.93 -21.43
N HIS A 919 16.91 6.67 -21.74
CA HIS A 919 18.26 6.15 -21.56
C HIS A 919 19.27 6.84 -22.51
N PRO A 920 20.41 7.37 -22.00
CA PRO A 920 21.34 8.17 -22.80
C PRO A 920 22.02 7.42 -23.95
N GLN A 921 22.10 6.09 -23.85
CA GLN A 921 22.64 5.21 -24.90
C GLN A 921 21.60 4.74 -25.92
N ASN A 922 20.34 5.16 -25.80
CA ASN A 922 19.33 4.88 -26.82
C ASN A 922 19.49 5.87 -27.99
N GLU A 923 19.90 5.37 -29.14
CA GLU A 923 19.87 6.16 -30.38
C GLU A 923 18.44 6.19 -30.93
N LYS A 924 17.75 7.33 -30.81
CA LYS A 924 16.38 7.56 -31.31
C LYS A 924 16.29 7.54 -32.85
N LYS A 925 16.57 6.39 -33.47
CA LYS A 925 16.42 6.09 -34.90
C LYS A 925 15.39 4.99 -35.03
N PHE A 926 14.21 5.32 -35.55
CA PHE A 926 13.11 4.35 -35.60
C PHE A 926 13.50 3.13 -36.45
N ALA A 927 13.35 1.94 -35.88
CA ALA A 927 13.85 0.67 -36.44
C ALA A 927 15.37 0.57 -36.57
N GLY A 928 16.13 1.31 -35.76
CA GLY A 928 17.59 1.36 -35.78
C GLY A 928 18.18 1.95 -37.06
N ARG A 929 17.37 2.60 -37.90
CA ARG A 929 17.75 3.09 -39.24
C ARG A 929 17.31 4.53 -39.47
N GLY A 930 17.88 5.16 -40.50
CA GLY A 930 17.52 6.52 -40.89
C GLY A 930 18.17 7.61 -40.03
N LYS A 931 17.61 8.82 -40.12
CA LYS A 931 18.05 9.98 -39.32
C LYS A 931 17.62 9.82 -37.87
N LYS A 932 18.36 10.44 -36.95
CA LYS A 932 17.92 10.60 -35.56
C LYS A 932 16.64 11.45 -35.56
N LEU A 933 15.64 11.01 -34.81
CA LEU A 933 14.37 11.69 -34.63
C LEU A 933 14.44 12.63 -33.44
N GLU A 934 13.66 13.70 -33.48
CA GLU A 934 13.41 14.57 -32.34
C GLU A 934 12.54 13.84 -31.31
N ASP A 935 12.60 14.26 -30.05
CA ASP A 935 11.96 13.55 -28.93
C ASP A 935 10.46 13.40 -29.12
N LEU A 936 9.76 14.46 -29.53
CA LEU A 936 8.33 14.40 -29.80
C LEU A 936 7.96 13.39 -30.89
N GLU A 937 8.70 13.39 -32.02
CA GLU A 937 8.45 12.45 -33.12
C GLU A 937 8.73 11.00 -32.69
N TRP A 938 9.79 10.78 -31.91
CA TRP A 938 10.11 9.47 -31.36
C TRP A 938 8.99 8.96 -30.42
N ASP A 939 8.54 9.80 -29.49
CA ASP A 939 7.54 9.44 -28.49
C ASP A 939 6.20 9.08 -29.16
N VAL A 940 5.67 9.94 -30.05
CA VAL A 940 4.38 9.64 -30.70
C VAL A 940 4.43 8.38 -31.58
N LYS A 941 5.55 8.11 -32.26
CA LYS A 941 5.72 6.90 -33.09
C LYS A 941 5.87 5.64 -32.25
N SER A 942 6.66 5.70 -31.17
CA SER A 942 6.87 4.57 -30.27
C SER A 942 5.61 4.23 -29.47
N TYR A 943 4.88 5.23 -28.98
CA TYR A 943 3.60 5.05 -28.29
C TYR A 943 2.51 4.47 -29.19
N LEU A 944 2.38 4.93 -30.45
CA LEU A 944 1.39 4.33 -31.36
C LEU A 944 1.66 2.83 -31.59
N ALA A 945 2.92 2.46 -31.83
CA ALA A 945 3.29 1.08 -32.06
C ALA A 945 3.06 0.20 -30.82
N LEU A 946 3.51 0.64 -29.64
CA LEU A 946 3.32 -0.13 -28.40
C LEU A 946 1.86 -0.14 -27.93
N GLY A 947 1.17 1.00 -27.98
CA GLY A 947 -0.25 1.11 -27.60
C GLY A 947 -1.12 0.18 -28.43
N GLY A 948 -0.93 0.15 -29.75
CA GLY A 948 -1.60 -0.79 -30.63
C GLY A 948 -1.31 -2.26 -30.28
N ALA A 949 -0.05 -2.60 -29.95
CA ALA A 949 0.33 -3.94 -29.53
C ALA A 949 -0.34 -4.35 -28.20
N MET A 950 -0.45 -3.43 -27.23
CA MET A 950 -1.14 -3.69 -25.96
C MET A 950 -2.64 -3.89 -26.19
N HIS A 951 -3.28 -3.04 -26.97
CA HIS A 951 -4.71 -3.16 -27.29
C HIS A 951 -5.06 -4.50 -27.96
N ASP A 952 -4.31 -4.89 -28.99
CA ASP A 952 -4.53 -6.16 -29.69
C ASP A 952 -4.22 -7.37 -28.80
N SER A 953 -3.26 -7.25 -27.87
CA SER A 953 -2.98 -8.29 -26.87
C SER A 953 -4.16 -8.49 -25.93
N ALA A 954 -4.81 -7.41 -25.48
CA ALA A 954 -6.01 -7.49 -24.66
C ALA A 954 -7.16 -8.19 -25.40
N ILE A 955 -7.41 -7.81 -26.66
CA ILE A 955 -8.46 -8.42 -27.51
C ILE A 955 -8.22 -9.92 -27.68
N ALA A 956 -7.01 -10.33 -28.08
CA ALA A 956 -6.70 -11.73 -28.30
C ALA A 956 -6.80 -12.56 -27.01
N ALA A 957 -6.22 -12.07 -25.91
CA ALA A 957 -6.21 -12.80 -24.64
C ALA A 957 -7.60 -12.88 -24.01
N TRP A 958 -8.36 -11.79 -23.95
CA TRP A 958 -9.69 -11.82 -23.33
C TRP A 958 -10.76 -12.50 -24.20
N GLY A 959 -10.64 -12.45 -25.53
CA GLY A 959 -11.48 -13.27 -26.42
C GLY A 959 -11.33 -14.77 -26.12
N LEU A 960 -10.10 -15.25 -25.91
CA LEU A 960 -9.82 -16.62 -25.50
C LEU A 960 -10.34 -16.92 -24.09
N LYS A 961 -10.08 -16.04 -23.12
CA LYS A 961 -10.49 -16.20 -21.73
C LYS A 961 -12.00 -16.30 -21.57
N GLY A 962 -12.76 -15.42 -22.22
CA GLY A 962 -14.22 -15.45 -22.16
C GLY A 962 -14.82 -16.68 -22.81
N PHE A 963 -14.32 -17.07 -24.00
CA PHE A 963 -14.86 -18.21 -24.73
C PHE A 963 -14.56 -19.55 -24.04
N TYR A 964 -13.28 -19.84 -23.79
CA TYR A 964 -12.86 -21.11 -23.20
C TYR A 964 -13.25 -21.21 -21.73
N ASN A 965 -13.28 -20.06 -21.03
CA ASN A 965 -13.66 -19.93 -19.63
C ASN A 965 -12.88 -20.88 -18.72
N TYR A 966 -11.57 -20.99 -18.92
CA TYR A 966 -10.75 -22.02 -18.27
C TYR A 966 -10.43 -21.70 -16.81
N ILE A 967 -10.39 -22.75 -15.98
CA ILE A 967 -10.21 -22.70 -14.53
C ILE A 967 -8.84 -22.13 -14.08
N ARG A 968 -8.79 -21.61 -12.84
CA ARG A 968 -7.58 -21.10 -12.17
C ARG A 968 -6.97 -22.14 -11.22
N PRO A 969 -5.67 -22.03 -10.88
CA PRO A 969 -4.98 -23.00 -10.02
C PRO A 969 -5.64 -23.26 -8.67
N ILE A 970 -6.07 -22.22 -7.94
CA ILE A 970 -6.68 -22.41 -6.62
C ILE A 970 -7.91 -23.33 -6.67
N SER A 971 -8.84 -23.08 -7.59
CA SER A 971 -10.05 -23.89 -7.75
C SER A 971 -9.71 -25.33 -8.18
N ALA A 972 -8.78 -25.49 -9.12
CA ALA A 972 -8.37 -26.80 -9.65
C ALA A 972 -7.63 -27.64 -8.61
N ILE A 973 -6.66 -27.05 -7.90
CA ILE A 973 -5.84 -27.74 -6.88
C ILE A 973 -6.70 -28.12 -5.69
N ARG A 974 -7.55 -27.20 -5.20
CA ARG A 974 -8.46 -27.51 -4.09
C ARG A 974 -9.44 -28.62 -4.47
N TYR A 975 -10.08 -28.55 -5.65
CA TYR A 975 -10.99 -29.60 -6.13
C TYR A 975 -10.31 -30.96 -6.23
N MET A 976 -9.16 -31.03 -6.93
CA MET A 976 -8.45 -32.30 -7.10
C MET A 976 -7.94 -32.87 -5.76
N SER A 977 -7.59 -32.02 -4.80
CA SER A 977 -7.15 -32.46 -3.46
C SER A 977 -8.31 -32.95 -2.59
N ASP A 978 -9.49 -32.35 -2.73
CA ASP A 978 -10.70 -32.71 -1.96
C ASP A 978 -11.21 -34.12 -2.33
N ILE A 979 -11.12 -34.49 -3.61
CA ILE A 979 -11.59 -35.79 -4.10
C ILE A 979 -10.55 -36.92 -3.95
N GLY A 980 -9.30 -36.60 -3.59
CA GLY A 980 -8.25 -37.59 -3.28
C GLY A 980 -7.08 -37.61 -4.27
N GLN A 981 -6.36 -38.73 -4.36
CA GLN A 981 -5.16 -38.86 -5.19
C GLN A 981 -5.34 -39.74 -6.43
N SER A 982 -4.63 -39.44 -7.52
CA SER A 982 -4.75 -40.18 -8.80
C SER A 982 -3.52 -40.98 -9.22
N THR A 983 -2.55 -41.19 -8.33
CA THR A 983 -1.28 -41.86 -8.63
C THR A 983 -1.36 -43.37 -8.45
N ASP A 984 -1.91 -43.85 -7.34
CA ASP A 984 -1.91 -45.29 -6.99
C ASP A 984 -3.27 -45.76 -6.52
N LYS A 985 -3.85 -46.74 -7.24
CA LYS A 985 -5.17 -47.29 -6.92
C LYS A 985 -5.20 -48.17 -5.67
N GLU A 986 -4.04 -48.58 -5.16
CA GLU A 986 -3.93 -49.39 -3.95
C GLU A 986 -3.75 -48.53 -2.67
N LEU A 987 -3.55 -47.22 -2.80
CA LEU A 987 -3.51 -46.29 -1.68
C LEU A 987 -4.90 -45.73 -1.37
N ASP A 988 -5.13 -45.38 -0.11
CA ASP A 988 -6.39 -44.78 0.35
C ASP A 988 -6.71 -43.48 -0.39
N ASN A 989 -8.01 -43.15 -0.43
CA ASN A 989 -8.56 -41.98 -1.13
C ASN A 989 -8.11 -41.87 -2.59
N TYR A 990 -7.98 -43.00 -3.30
CA TYR A 990 -7.75 -42.97 -4.74
C TYR A 990 -9.00 -42.47 -5.48
N HIS A 991 -8.80 -41.48 -6.36
CA HIS A 991 -9.79 -41.04 -7.32
C HIS A 991 -9.10 -40.78 -8.67
N PRO A 992 -9.64 -41.29 -9.81
CA PRO A 992 -8.98 -41.13 -11.11
C PRO A 992 -8.78 -39.67 -11.50
N GLU A 993 -9.63 -38.76 -11.02
CA GLU A 993 -9.54 -37.30 -11.27
C GLU A 993 -8.85 -36.52 -10.15
N GLY A 994 -8.39 -37.20 -9.09
CA GLY A 994 -7.70 -36.58 -7.96
C GLY A 994 -6.31 -36.02 -8.28
N ILE A 995 -5.71 -35.35 -7.32
CA ILE A 995 -4.39 -34.71 -7.48
C ILE A 995 -3.28 -35.79 -7.53
N PRO A 996 -2.29 -35.69 -8.43
CA PRO A 996 -1.21 -36.66 -8.48
C PRO A 996 -0.26 -36.50 -7.28
N LEU A 997 0.07 -37.61 -6.63
CA LEU A 997 1.12 -37.65 -5.62
C LEU A 997 2.50 -37.42 -6.27
N ILE A 998 3.30 -36.55 -5.64
CA ILE A 998 4.68 -36.24 -6.01
C ILE A 998 5.51 -36.30 -4.71
N PRO A 999 6.38 -37.32 -4.55
CA PRO A 999 7.13 -37.50 -3.30
C PRO A 999 7.87 -36.24 -2.84
N ASN A 1000 7.73 -35.89 -1.56
CA ASN A 1000 8.22 -34.68 -0.88
C ASN A 1000 7.51 -33.36 -1.24
N TYR A 1001 6.47 -33.38 -2.07
CA TYR A 1001 5.74 -32.18 -2.47
C TYR A 1001 4.21 -32.32 -2.36
N ILE A 1002 3.65 -33.44 -2.81
CA ILE A 1002 2.20 -33.74 -2.74
C ILE A 1002 2.07 -35.18 -2.27
N GLU A 1003 1.51 -35.38 -1.09
CA GLU A 1003 1.47 -36.68 -0.41
C GLU A 1003 0.12 -36.92 0.26
N SER A 1004 -0.22 -38.19 0.46
CA SER A 1004 -1.27 -38.56 1.41
C SER A 1004 -0.78 -38.35 2.83
N ILE A 1005 -1.66 -37.85 3.68
CA ILE A 1005 -1.42 -37.64 5.12
C ILE A 1005 -1.42 -38.99 5.83
N LYS A 1006 -0.38 -39.25 6.63
CA LYS A 1006 -0.21 -40.44 7.45
C LYS A 1006 -0.52 -40.15 8.91
N GLU A 1007 -0.73 -41.20 9.70
CA GLU A 1007 -1.03 -41.08 11.14
C GLU A 1007 0.08 -40.37 11.94
N ASP A 1008 1.34 -40.52 11.51
CA ASP A 1008 2.52 -39.94 12.15
C ASP A 1008 2.89 -38.54 11.62
N ASP A 1009 2.15 -38.00 10.66
CA ASP A 1009 2.39 -36.64 10.16
C ASP A 1009 1.97 -35.59 11.20
N PRO A 1010 2.78 -34.53 11.44
CA PRO A 1010 2.44 -33.46 12.38
C PRO A 1010 1.05 -32.83 12.17
N ILE A 1011 0.62 -32.71 10.91
CA ILE A 1011 -0.69 -32.16 10.54
C ILE A 1011 -1.87 -33.05 10.96
N ALA A 1012 -1.62 -34.32 11.32
CA ALA A 1012 -2.60 -35.34 11.69
C ALA A 1012 -2.59 -35.70 13.19
N ILE A 1013 -1.54 -35.36 13.95
CA ILE A 1013 -1.35 -35.77 15.37
C ILE A 1013 -2.57 -35.44 16.24
N ASN A 1014 -3.16 -34.25 16.04
CA ASN A 1014 -4.36 -33.80 16.77
C ASN A 1014 -5.65 -33.85 15.93
N TYR A 1015 -5.58 -34.40 14.72
CA TYR A 1015 -6.65 -34.37 13.71
C TYR A 1015 -6.71 -35.69 12.93
N PRO A 1016 -7.08 -36.81 13.59
CA PRO A 1016 -7.07 -38.14 12.98
C PRO A 1016 -7.96 -38.23 11.73
N GLU A 1017 -8.98 -37.38 11.61
CA GLU A 1017 -9.85 -37.26 10.43
C GLU A 1017 -9.15 -36.70 9.19
N ARG A 1018 -7.91 -36.19 9.31
CA ARG A 1018 -7.08 -35.76 8.17
C ARG A 1018 -6.28 -36.90 7.55
N VAL A 1019 -6.13 -38.03 8.24
CA VAL A 1019 -5.40 -39.19 7.72
C VAL A 1019 -6.02 -39.67 6.40
N GLY A 1020 -5.18 -39.96 5.42
CA GLY A 1020 -5.56 -40.32 4.06
C GLY A 1020 -5.90 -39.12 3.15
N LYS A 1021 -6.17 -37.92 3.68
CA LYS A 1021 -6.36 -36.72 2.85
C LYS A 1021 -5.03 -36.26 2.24
N ILE A 1022 -5.05 -35.22 1.40
CA ILE A 1022 -3.86 -34.74 0.70
C ILE A 1022 -3.21 -33.58 1.46
N LYS A 1023 -1.89 -33.65 1.65
CA LYS A 1023 -1.03 -32.54 2.05
C LYS A 1023 -0.16 -32.07 0.88
N ILE A 1024 0.06 -30.76 0.80
CA ILE A 1024 0.90 -30.11 -0.20
C ILE A 1024 1.99 -29.34 0.54
N ARG A 1025 3.24 -29.45 0.08
CA ARG A 1025 4.35 -28.63 0.56
C ARG A 1025 4.37 -27.33 -0.23
N ALA A 1026 3.91 -26.25 0.36
CA ALA A 1026 3.67 -24.97 -0.30
C ALA A 1026 3.92 -23.80 0.67
N TRP A 1027 3.87 -22.58 0.14
CA TRP A 1027 3.77 -21.37 0.97
C TRP A 1027 2.59 -21.52 1.93
N LYS A 1028 2.81 -21.22 3.21
CA LYS A 1028 1.85 -21.55 4.28
C LYS A 1028 0.60 -20.68 4.25
N GLY A 1029 0.67 -19.52 3.59
CA GLY A 1029 -0.43 -18.59 3.49
C GLY A 1029 -0.31 -17.40 4.44
N ASP A 1030 -1.14 -16.40 4.20
CA ASP A 1030 -1.24 -15.14 4.95
C ASP A 1030 -1.61 -15.33 6.43
N HIS A 1031 -2.30 -16.42 6.77
CA HIS A 1031 -2.67 -16.76 8.15
C HIS A 1031 -1.46 -17.03 9.07
N PHE A 1032 -0.24 -17.12 8.50
CA PHE A 1032 1.02 -17.26 9.22
C PHE A 1032 1.83 -15.95 9.23
N ILE A 1033 1.20 -14.82 8.88
CA ILE A 1033 1.78 -13.49 8.82
C ILE A 1033 0.93 -12.60 9.75
N ASN A 1034 1.49 -12.24 10.90
CA ASN A 1034 0.84 -11.30 11.82
C ASN A 1034 1.24 -9.86 11.45
N ASN A 1035 2.53 -9.66 11.14
CA ASN A 1035 3.08 -8.40 10.67
C ASN A 1035 3.83 -8.59 9.35
N ARG A 1036 3.41 -7.89 8.28
CA ARG A 1036 4.01 -8.04 6.94
C ARG A 1036 5.42 -7.47 6.82
N ASP A 1037 5.81 -6.55 7.71
CA ASP A 1037 7.13 -5.92 7.68
C ASP A 1037 8.20 -6.78 8.36
N SER A 1038 7.80 -7.73 9.22
CA SER A 1038 8.72 -8.59 9.96
C SER A 1038 8.57 -10.08 9.66
N ASP A 1039 7.35 -10.56 9.38
CA ASP A 1039 7.06 -11.99 9.25
C ASP A 1039 7.25 -12.53 7.83
N VAL A 1040 7.66 -13.80 7.77
CA VAL A 1040 7.67 -14.60 6.55
C VAL A 1040 6.84 -15.84 6.80
N ALA A 1041 5.76 -16.05 6.04
CA ALA A 1041 4.89 -17.22 6.25
C ALA A 1041 5.67 -18.53 6.07
N GLY A 1042 6.67 -18.51 5.18
CA GLY A 1042 7.53 -19.64 4.87
C GLY A 1042 6.80 -20.76 4.13
N VAL A 1043 7.47 -21.91 3.97
CA VAL A 1043 6.92 -23.09 3.29
C VAL A 1043 6.82 -24.26 4.26
N GLY A 1044 5.68 -24.95 4.25
CA GLY A 1044 5.40 -26.09 5.10
C GLY A 1044 4.42 -27.06 4.46
N TRP A 1045 4.09 -28.15 5.17
CA TRP A 1045 3.00 -29.03 4.78
C TRP A 1045 1.67 -28.42 5.19
N ILE A 1046 0.81 -28.14 4.21
CA ILE A 1046 -0.56 -27.63 4.40
C ILE A 1046 -1.57 -28.61 3.81
N MET A 1047 -2.83 -28.50 4.22
CA MET A 1047 -3.92 -29.25 3.60
C MET A 1047 -4.09 -28.84 2.13
N GLY A 1048 -4.11 -29.81 1.21
CA GLY A 1048 -4.18 -29.51 -0.23
C GLY A 1048 -5.48 -28.83 -0.65
N ASN A 1049 -6.56 -29.07 0.09
CA ASN A 1049 -7.86 -28.43 -0.11
C ASN A 1049 -8.00 -27.05 0.55
N GLU A 1050 -6.92 -26.55 1.18
CA GLU A 1050 -6.79 -25.19 1.73
C GLU A 1050 -5.73 -24.37 0.99
N TRP A 1051 -5.03 -24.96 0.01
CA TRP A 1051 -3.96 -24.31 -0.75
C TRP A 1051 -4.40 -22.96 -1.33
N ILE A 1052 -3.55 -21.95 -1.17
CA ILE A 1052 -3.69 -20.62 -1.78
C ILE A 1052 -2.42 -20.23 -2.56
N PRO A 1053 -2.54 -19.44 -3.63
CA PRO A 1053 -1.39 -18.87 -4.34
C PRO A 1053 -0.67 -17.81 -3.49
N TYR A 1054 0.58 -17.49 -3.86
CA TYR A 1054 1.36 -16.42 -3.24
C TYR A 1054 0.84 -15.05 -3.72
N GLN A 1055 -0.13 -14.52 -2.99
CA GLN A 1055 -0.85 -13.28 -3.25
C GLN A 1055 -1.38 -12.70 -1.92
N ARG A 1056 -1.85 -11.44 -1.94
CA ARG A 1056 -2.54 -10.82 -0.81
C ARG A 1056 -3.87 -11.53 -0.50
N PRO A 1057 -4.30 -11.61 0.77
CA PRO A 1057 -5.59 -12.22 1.12
C PRO A 1057 -6.80 -11.51 0.49
N SER A 1058 -6.70 -10.21 0.25
CA SER A 1058 -7.73 -9.40 -0.41
C SER A 1058 -7.73 -9.51 -1.95
N PHE A 1059 -6.74 -10.19 -2.54
CA PHE A 1059 -6.60 -10.38 -3.98
C PHE A 1059 -5.94 -11.73 -4.30
N VAL A 1060 -6.64 -12.84 -4.05
CA VAL A 1060 -6.06 -14.19 -4.18
C VAL A 1060 -5.82 -14.61 -5.63
N THR A 1061 -6.68 -14.19 -6.55
CA THR A 1061 -6.47 -14.38 -8.00
C THR A 1061 -7.27 -13.35 -8.78
N PRO A 1062 -6.81 -12.92 -9.98
CA PRO A 1062 -7.57 -11.96 -10.77
C PRO A 1062 -8.97 -12.49 -11.17
N PRO A 1063 -10.00 -11.63 -11.20
CA PRO A 1063 -11.39 -12.04 -11.40
C PRO A 1063 -11.71 -12.32 -12.88
N PHE A 1064 -11.00 -13.26 -13.48
CA PHE A 1064 -11.20 -13.71 -14.86
C PHE A 1064 -10.49 -15.05 -15.12
N ALA A 1065 -10.94 -15.76 -16.15
CA ALA A 1065 -10.42 -17.07 -16.56
C ALA A 1065 -8.90 -17.09 -16.83
N GLY A 1066 -8.28 -18.26 -16.67
CA GLY A 1066 -6.83 -18.47 -16.82
C GLY A 1066 -6.34 -18.44 -18.27
N TYR A 1067 -6.92 -19.28 -19.13
CA TYR A 1067 -6.40 -19.55 -20.47
C TYR A 1067 -6.79 -18.48 -21.49
N ILE A 1068 -5.87 -17.76 -22.11
CA ILE A 1068 -4.40 -17.76 -21.96
C ILE A 1068 -3.91 -16.67 -21.01
N SER A 1069 -2.65 -16.71 -20.57
CA SER A 1069 -2.04 -15.69 -19.71
C SER A 1069 -1.98 -14.33 -20.41
N GLY A 1070 -2.66 -13.33 -19.83
CA GLY A 1070 -2.63 -11.95 -20.31
C GLY A 1070 -1.21 -11.37 -20.20
N HIS A 1071 -0.53 -11.59 -19.07
CA HIS A 1071 0.84 -11.12 -18.85
C HIS A 1071 1.81 -11.69 -19.88
N SER A 1072 1.72 -12.99 -20.19
CA SER A 1072 2.58 -13.61 -21.23
C SER A 1072 2.33 -13.03 -22.62
N THR A 1073 1.09 -12.62 -22.90
CA THR A 1073 0.71 -12.02 -24.19
C THR A 1073 1.19 -10.57 -24.29
N PHE A 1074 0.87 -9.73 -23.31
CA PHE A 1074 1.30 -8.33 -23.25
C PHE A 1074 2.82 -8.22 -23.27
N SER A 1075 3.50 -8.92 -22.36
CA SER A 1075 4.96 -8.80 -22.23
C SER A 1075 5.69 -9.21 -23.49
N ARG A 1076 5.24 -10.29 -24.14
CA ARG A 1076 5.87 -10.76 -25.36
C ARG A 1076 5.58 -9.84 -26.54
N ALA A 1077 4.38 -9.27 -26.65
CA ALA A 1077 4.06 -8.27 -27.66
C ALA A 1077 4.90 -6.99 -27.48
N ALA A 1078 5.00 -6.50 -26.25
CA ALA A 1078 5.80 -5.33 -25.91
C ALA A 1078 7.29 -5.56 -26.22
N ALA A 1079 7.86 -6.68 -25.77
CA ALA A 1079 9.27 -6.99 -26.00
C ALA A 1079 9.65 -7.01 -27.49
N ASN A 1080 8.82 -7.63 -28.34
CA ASN A 1080 9.06 -7.62 -29.78
C ASN A 1080 8.89 -6.22 -30.37
N THR A 1081 7.90 -5.46 -29.91
CA THR A 1081 7.65 -4.09 -30.37
C THR A 1081 8.81 -3.16 -30.01
N LEU A 1082 9.32 -3.20 -28.77
CA LEU A 1082 10.49 -2.42 -28.32
C LEU A 1082 11.74 -2.80 -29.12
N ALA A 1083 11.96 -4.10 -29.36
CA ALA A 1083 13.09 -4.55 -30.16
C ALA A 1083 13.04 -3.99 -31.59
N LEU A 1084 11.85 -3.97 -32.19
CA LEU A 1084 11.64 -3.43 -33.53
C LEU A 1084 11.69 -1.90 -33.56
N ILE A 1085 11.19 -1.19 -32.55
CA ILE A 1085 11.27 0.28 -32.43
C ILE A 1085 12.72 0.73 -32.33
N THR A 1086 13.49 0.12 -31.45
CA THR A 1086 14.90 0.47 -31.20
C THR A 1086 15.85 -0.09 -32.25
N GLY A 1087 15.43 -1.10 -33.00
CA GLY A 1087 16.28 -1.84 -33.94
C GLY A 1087 17.32 -2.74 -33.25
N SER A 1088 17.15 -3.03 -31.96
CA SER A 1088 18.02 -3.85 -31.13
C SER A 1088 17.20 -4.78 -30.26
N ASN A 1089 17.58 -6.05 -30.17
CA ASN A 1089 16.96 -6.97 -29.21
C ASN A 1089 17.34 -6.65 -27.75
N PHE A 1090 18.44 -5.92 -27.55
CA PHE A 1090 19.00 -5.63 -26.24
C PHE A 1090 18.52 -4.29 -25.70
N PHE A 1091 18.37 -4.21 -24.37
CA PHE A 1091 18.23 -2.94 -23.67
C PHE A 1091 19.40 -2.01 -24.00
N PRO A 1092 19.22 -0.68 -23.99
CA PRO A 1092 20.32 0.27 -24.11
C PRO A 1092 21.44 -0.05 -23.12
N GLY A 1093 22.71 0.04 -23.54
CA GLY A 1093 23.85 -0.40 -22.72
C GLY A 1093 24.03 -1.92 -22.61
N GLY A 1094 23.10 -2.70 -23.16
CA GLY A 1094 23.12 -4.16 -23.16
C GLY A 1094 22.56 -4.79 -21.89
N ILE A 1095 21.93 -4.02 -21.01
CA ILE A 1095 21.34 -4.51 -19.76
C ILE A 1095 20.21 -3.57 -19.29
N GLY A 1096 19.08 -4.14 -18.89
CA GLY A 1096 18.04 -3.47 -18.11
C GLY A 1096 18.08 -3.98 -16.68
N GLU A 1097 17.86 -3.11 -15.70
CA GLU A 1097 18.03 -3.43 -14.27
C GLU A 1097 16.89 -2.88 -13.42
N TYR A 1098 16.50 -3.61 -12.38
CA TYR A 1098 15.61 -3.14 -11.31
C TYR A 1098 16.11 -3.64 -9.96
N ASN A 1099 16.24 -2.74 -8.99
CA ASN A 1099 16.77 -3.07 -7.65
C ASN A 1099 15.63 -3.42 -6.69
N ALA A 1100 15.67 -4.62 -6.12
CA ALA A 1100 14.87 -5.00 -4.96
C ALA A 1100 15.79 -4.96 -3.72
N ASN A 1101 15.61 -3.94 -2.89
CA ASN A 1101 16.39 -3.79 -1.66
C ASN A 1101 15.95 -4.83 -0.62
N LYS A 1102 16.85 -5.11 0.33
CA LYS A 1102 16.61 -6.06 1.42
C LYS A 1102 15.48 -5.53 2.31
N ASP A 1103 14.51 -6.39 2.65
CA ASP A 1103 13.40 -6.12 3.58
C ASP A 1103 12.53 -4.89 3.20
N GLU A 1104 12.62 -4.40 1.95
CA GLU A 1104 11.99 -3.14 1.51
C GLU A 1104 11.07 -3.31 0.28
N PHE A 1105 11.03 -4.48 -0.36
CA PHE A 1105 10.36 -4.64 -1.66
C PHE A 1105 9.11 -5.52 -1.62
N LEU A 1106 9.13 -6.62 -0.88
CA LEU A 1106 7.98 -7.52 -0.82
C LEU A 1106 6.90 -6.90 0.05
N VAL A 1107 5.65 -6.96 -0.42
CA VAL A 1107 4.49 -6.39 0.28
C VAL A 1107 3.53 -7.48 0.75
N PHE A 1108 3.70 -8.72 0.29
CA PHE A 1108 2.85 -9.84 0.73
C PHE A 1108 3.33 -10.40 2.08
N GLU A 1109 4.65 -10.36 2.32
CA GLU A 1109 5.35 -10.78 3.54
C GLU A 1109 6.75 -10.13 3.54
N ASN A 1110 7.50 -10.20 4.63
CA ASN A 1110 8.81 -9.58 4.75
C ASN A 1110 9.83 -10.13 3.71
N GLY A 1111 10.60 -9.21 3.12
CA GLY A 1111 11.78 -9.51 2.33
C GLY A 1111 11.94 -8.60 1.10
N PRO A 1112 12.83 -8.98 0.16
CA PRO A 1112 13.68 -10.17 0.16
C PRO A 1112 14.72 -10.16 1.29
N SER A 1113 15.19 -11.34 1.71
CA SER A 1113 16.19 -11.46 2.81
C SER A 1113 17.56 -10.86 2.47
N LYS A 1114 17.80 -10.57 1.19
CA LYS A 1114 18.98 -9.88 0.67
C LYS A 1114 18.58 -8.97 -0.48
N LYS A 1115 19.31 -7.87 -0.64
CA LYS A 1115 19.25 -7.05 -1.83
C LYS A 1115 19.59 -7.89 -3.06
N LEU A 1116 18.77 -7.79 -4.09
CA LEU A 1116 19.02 -8.38 -5.40
C LEU A 1116 18.60 -7.42 -6.52
N THR A 1117 19.14 -7.61 -7.71
CA THR A 1117 18.85 -6.78 -8.87
C THR A 1117 18.32 -7.68 -9.98
N LEU A 1118 17.06 -7.50 -10.37
CA LEU A 1118 16.53 -8.14 -11.57
C LEU A 1118 17.27 -7.56 -12.77
N GLN A 1119 17.78 -8.43 -13.64
CA GLN A 1119 18.60 -8.04 -14.78
C GLN A 1119 18.14 -8.74 -16.05
N TRP A 1120 18.10 -8.01 -17.16
CA TRP A 1120 17.70 -8.53 -18.47
C TRP A 1120 18.65 -8.02 -19.55
N ALA A 1121 19.20 -8.93 -20.37
CA ALA A 1121 19.99 -8.50 -21.52
C ALA A 1121 19.09 -8.00 -22.64
N THR A 1122 18.02 -8.76 -22.93
CA THR A 1122 17.05 -8.47 -23.98
C THR A 1122 15.66 -8.17 -23.43
N TYR A 1123 14.86 -7.42 -24.18
CA TYR A 1123 13.45 -7.20 -23.84
C TYR A 1123 12.68 -8.53 -23.75
N GLN A 1124 13.11 -9.52 -24.54
CA GLN A 1124 12.56 -10.87 -24.49
C GLN A 1124 12.86 -11.54 -23.13
N ASP A 1125 14.05 -11.39 -22.56
CA ASP A 1125 14.38 -12.01 -21.27
C ASP A 1125 13.48 -11.46 -20.16
N ALA A 1126 13.19 -10.15 -20.20
CA ALA A 1126 12.21 -9.52 -19.32
C ALA A 1126 10.80 -10.12 -19.50
N ALA A 1127 10.36 -10.32 -20.75
CA ALA A 1127 9.08 -10.96 -21.02
C ALA A 1127 9.01 -12.43 -20.58
N ASP A 1128 10.08 -13.19 -20.77
CA ASP A 1128 10.16 -14.59 -20.36
C ASP A 1128 10.12 -14.73 -18.83
N GLN A 1129 10.80 -13.84 -18.11
CA GLN A 1129 10.71 -13.72 -16.66
C GLN A 1129 9.31 -13.28 -16.20
N CYS A 1130 8.68 -12.31 -16.87
CA CYS A 1130 7.29 -11.89 -16.62
C CYS A 1130 6.33 -13.08 -16.72
N SER A 1131 6.51 -13.95 -17.72
CA SER A 1131 5.69 -15.15 -17.88
C SER A 1131 5.89 -16.17 -16.76
N LEU A 1132 7.15 -16.48 -16.39
CA LEU A 1132 7.45 -17.44 -15.32
C LEU A 1132 6.93 -16.99 -13.96
N SER A 1133 6.96 -15.68 -13.71
CA SER A 1133 6.47 -15.09 -12.46
C SER A 1133 5.02 -15.46 -12.14
N ARG A 1134 4.17 -15.68 -13.17
CA ARG A 1134 2.75 -16.01 -13.00
C ARG A 1134 2.54 -17.45 -12.51
N ILE A 1135 3.49 -18.33 -12.81
CA ILE A 1135 3.50 -19.72 -12.34
C ILE A 1135 4.00 -19.76 -10.90
N TRP A 1136 5.09 -19.05 -10.58
CA TRP A 1136 5.60 -18.95 -9.20
C TRP A 1136 4.64 -18.22 -8.25
N GLY A 1137 3.97 -17.16 -8.73
CA GLY A 1137 2.90 -16.49 -7.98
C GLY A 1137 1.63 -17.35 -7.82
N GLY A 1138 1.56 -18.53 -8.46
CA GLY A 1138 0.48 -19.49 -8.24
C GLY A 1138 -0.80 -19.26 -9.03
N ILE A 1139 -0.83 -18.32 -9.99
CA ILE A 1139 -2.08 -17.87 -10.64
C ILE A 1139 -2.28 -18.39 -12.07
N HIS A 1140 -1.25 -18.97 -12.70
CA HIS A 1140 -1.34 -19.59 -14.03
C HIS A 1140 -0.59 -20.93 -14.10
N PRO A 1141 -1.18 -22.01 -14.66
CA PRO A 1141 -0.46 -23.21 -15.06
C PRO A 1141 0.33 -23.01 -16.37
N PRO A 1142 1.30 -23.88 -16.70
CA PRO A 1142 2.10 -23.80 -17.93
C PRO A 1142 1.32 -23.68 -19.23
N ILE A 1143 0.13 -24.31 -19.31
CA ILE A 1143 -0.70 -24.30 -20.51
C ILE A 1143 -1.24 -22.90 -20.85
N ASP A 1144 -1.32 -22.00 -19.86
CA ASP A 1144 -1.74 -20.62 -20.08
C ASP A 1144 -0.59 -19.76 -20.63
N ASP A 1145 0.66 -20.13 -20.37
CA ASP A 1145 1.82 -19.29 -20.65
C ASP A 1145 2.25 -19.31 -22.12
N ILE A 1146 2.61 -20.50 -22.63
CA ILE A 1146 3.29 -20.63 -23.93
C ILE A 1146 2.42 -20.16 -25.11
N PRO A 1147 1.12 -20.47 -25.19
CA PRO A 1147 0.26 -19.89 -26.23
C PRO A 1147 0.23 -18.36 -26.16
N GLY A 1148 0.25 -17.78 -24.95
CA GLY A 1148 0.33 -16.33 -24.77
C GLY A 1148 1.61 -15.73 -25.29
N ARG A 1149 2.77 -16.35 -25.03
CA ARG A 1149 4.05 -15.90 -25.64
C ARG A 1149 3.98 -16.00 -27.17
N GLN A 1150 3.45 -17.08 -27.73
CA GLN A 1150 3.36 -17.26 -29.19
C GLN A 1150 2.47 -16.19 -29.85
N ILE A 1151 1.30 -15.93 -29.26
CA ILE A 1151 0.34 -14.94 -29.77
C ILE A 1151 0.91 -13.53 -29.61
N GLY A 1152 1.46 -13.19 -28.45
CA GLY A 1152 2.10 -11.89 -28.22
C GLY A 1152 3.22 -11.61 -29.21
N HIS A 1153 4.01 -12.62 -29.59
CA HIS A 1153 5.07 -12.45 -30.59
C HIS A 1153 4.53 -12.00 -31.95
N LEU A 1154 3.43 -12.60 -32.42
CA LEU A 1154 2.78 -12.23 -33.68
C LEU A 1154 2.21 -10.81 -33.60
N ILE A 1155 1.53 -10.50 -32.50
CA ILE A 1155 0.89 -9.20 -32.27
C ILE A 1155 1.92 -8.07 -32.29
N GLY A 1156 3.04 -8.22 -31.58
CA GLY A 1156 4.07 -7.18 -31.52
C GLY A 1156 4.66 -6.85 -32.89
N ILE A 1157 4.88 -7.87 -33.74
CA ILE A 1157 5.36 -7.65 -35.12
C ILE A 1157 4.30 -6.93 -35.95
N LYS A 1158 3.04 -7.41 -35.95
CA LYS A 1158 1.97 -6.83 -36.76
C LYS A 1158 1.64 -5.39 -36.35
N ALA A 1159 1.59 -5.11 -35.05
CA ALA A 1159 1.35 -3.76 -34.53
C ALA A 1159 2.47 -2.80 -34.98
N PHE A 1160 3.73 -3.22 -34.87
CA PHE A 1160 4.86 -2.42 -35.37
C PHE A 1160 4.80 -2.19 -36.89
N GLU A 1161 4.50 -3.22 -37.68
CA GLU A 1161 4.36 -3.11 -39.15
C GLU A 1161 3.21 -2.18 -39.52
N LYS A 1162 2.05 -2.33 -38.86
CA LYS A 1162 0.87 -1.50 -39.07
C LYS A 1162 1.18 -0.03 -38.77
N ALA A 1163 1.76 0.26 -37.61
CA ALA A 1163 2.15 1.63 -37.23
C ALA A 1163 3.18 2.23 -38.23
N SER A 1164 4.19 1.45 -38.61
CA SER A 1164 5.24 1.87 -39.54
C SER A 1164 4.73 2.30 -40.92
N ASN A 1165 3.61 1.74 -41.38
CA ASN A 1165 3.00 2.11 -42.66
C ASN A 1165 2.46 3.55 -42.68
N TYR A 1166 2.14 4.12 -41.51
CA TYR A 1166 1.65 5.49 -41.40
C TYR A 1166 2.79 6.51 -41.29
N PHE A 1167 3.98 6.09 -40.85
CA PHE A 1167 5.11 7.00 -40.57
C PHE A 1167 5.84 7.54 -41.81
N ASN A 1168 5.71 6.88 -42.96
CA ASN A 1168 6.45 7.22 -44.19
C ASN A 1168 5.54 7.55 -45.39
N GLY A 1169 4.27 7.88 -45.16
CA GLY A 1169 3.42 8.51 -46.19
C GLY A 1169 2.89 7.59 -47.27
N ASN A 1170 2.95 6.29 -47.02
CA ASN A 1170 2.38 5.29 -47.91
C ASN A 1170 1.59 4.31 -47.05
N PRO A 1171 0.43 4.73 -46.51
CA PRO A 1171 -0.45 3.80 -45.81
C PRO A 1171 -0.75 2.70 -46.82
N TYR A 1172 -0.41 1.47 -46.47
CA TYR A 1172 -0.87 0.31 -47.21
C TYR A 1172 -2.39 0.32 -47.05
N ILE A 1173 -3.09 1.02 -47.93
CA ILE A 1173 -4.49 0.76 -48.20
C ILE A 1173 -4.46 -0.70 -48.65
N GLU A 1174 -5.05 -1.59 -47.86
CA GLU A 1174 -5.49 -2.88 -48.38
C GLU A 1174 -6.45 -2.60 -49.53
N LYS A 1175 -5.90 -2.36 -50.73
CA LYS A 1175 -6.60 -2.80 -51.91
C LYS A 1175 -6.69 -4.29 -51.76
N LYS A 1176 -7.91 -4.81 -51.69
CA LYS A 1176 -8.23 -6.21 -52.01
C LYS A 1176 -7.23 -6.70 -53.05
N ALA A 1177 -6.54 -7.79 -52.76
CA ALA A 1177 -5.53 -8.33 -53.65
C ALA A 1177 -6.07 -8.34 -55.08
N PHE A 1178 -5.28 -7.82 -56.03
CA PHE A 1178 -5.61 -7.86 -57.44
C PHE A 1178 -5.51 -9.32 -57.90
N GLU A 1179 -6.58 -10.08 -57.65
CA GLU A 1179 -6.63 -11.51 -57.91
C GLU A 1179 -6.61 -11.77 -59.40
N ILE A 1180 -5.65 -12.58 -59.83
CA ILE A 1180 -5.54 -13.05 -61.21
C ILE A 1180 -5.60 -14.57 -61.28
N SER A 1181 -6.31 -15.10 -62.27
CA SER A 1181 -6.25 -16.49 -62.70
C SER A 1181 -5.50 -16.57 -64.04
N VAL A 1182 -4.73 -17.64 -64.24
CA VAL A 1182 -3.91 -17.83 -65.44
C VAL A 1182 -4.22 -19.17 -66.07
N TYR A 1183 -4.38 -19.21 -67.39
CA TYR A 1183 -4.74 -20.40 -68.13
C TYR A 1183 -4.18 -20.37 -69.57
N PRO A 1184 -3.65 -21.48 -70.11
CA PRO A 1184 -3.47 -22.76 -69.44
C PRO A 1184 -2.30 -22.71 -68.45
N THR A 1185 -2.34 -23.55 -67.42
CA THR A 1185 -1.18 -23.84 -66.57
C THR A 1185 -1.26 -25.32 -66.20
N PRO A 1186 -0.35 -26.20 -66.68
CA PRO A 1186 0.88 -25.86 -67.41
C PRO A 1186 0.63 -25.33 -68.83
N VAL A 1187 1.52 -24.45 -69.32
CA VAL A 1187 1.49 -23.86 -70.68
C VAL A 1187 2.72 -24.34 -71.45
N ASN A 1188 2.63 -24.61 -72.75
CA ASN A 1188 3.83 -25.02 -73.50
C ASN A 1188 4.71 -23.80 -73.83
N SER A 1189 5.99 -24.05 -74.05
CA SER A 1189 6.93 -23.03 -74.54
C SER A 1189 6.40 -22.35 -75.82
N PHE A 1190 6.41 -21.01 -75.88
CA PHE A 1190 5.91 -20.20 -77.01
C PHE A 1190 4.41 -20.22 -77.28
N GLU A 1191 3.60 -20.72 -76.33
CA GLU A 1191 2.14 -20.54 -76.35
C GLU A 1191 1.69 -19.29 -75.59
N THR A 1192 0.48 -18.82 -75.91
CA THR A 1192 -0.15 -17.67 -75.28
C THR A 1192 -0.85 -18.08 -73.98
N LEU A 1193 -0.51 -17.39 -72.89
CA LEU A 1193 -1.13 -17.51 -71.58
C LEU A 1193 -2.20 -16.43 -71.41
N LYS A 1194 -3.42 -16.83 -71.05
CA LYS A 1194 -4.51 -15.92 -70.69
C LYS A 1194 -4.45 -15.59 -69.20
N ILE A 1195 -4.58 -14.32 -68.86
CA ILE A 1195 -4.55 -13.78 -67.51
C ILE A 1195 -5.89 -13.09 -67.27
N MET A 1196 -6.71 -13.64 -66.39
CA MET A 1196 -8.01 -13.05 -66.05
C MET A 1196 -7.94 -12.38 -64.68
N SER A 1197 -8.31 -11.10 -64.58
CA SER A 1197 -8.36 -10.34 -63.33
C SER A 1197 -9.77 -10.29 -62.72
N SER A 1198 -9.85 -10.25 -61.40
CA SER A 1198 -11.10 -10.08 -60.66
C SER A 1198 -11.75 -8.70 -60.91
N GLU A 1199 -10.93 -7.69 -61.15
CA GLU A 1199 -11.33 -6.29 -61.38
C GLU A 1199 -10.92 -5.80 -62.78
N THR A 1200 -11.62 -4.79 -63.28
CA THR A 1200 -11.33 -4.18 -64.59
C THR A 1200 -10.07 -3.33 -64.53
N VAL A 1201 -9.14 -3.57 -65.46
CA VAL A 1201 -7.91 -2.79 -65.55
C VAL A 1201 -8.14 -1.51 -66.34
N THR A 1202 -7.89 -0.38 -65.70
CA THR A 1202 -8.15 0.96 -66.27
C THR A 1202 -6.90 1.67 -66.78
N LYS A 1203 -5.70 1.11 -66.53
CA LYS A 1203 -4.41 1.67 -66.96
C LYS A 1203 -3.54 0.61 -67.66
N ASN A 1204 -2.42 1.03 -68.24
CA ASN A 1204 -1.53 0.10 -68.95
C ASN A 1204 -0.81 -0.82 -67.94
N ILE A 1205 -0.89 -2.13 -68.19
CA ILE A 1205 -0.14 -3.13 -67.42
C ILE A 1205 1.04 -3.61 -68.27
N LYS A 1206 2.19 -3.69 -67.62
CA LYS A 1206 3.37 -4.36 -68.13
C LYS A 1206 3.48 -5.74 -67.50
N ILE A 1207 3.39 -6.79 -68.31
CA ILE A 1207 3.53 -8.17 -67.86
C ILE A 1207 4.97 -8.62 -68.13
N GLN A 1208 5.58 -9.30 -67.16
CA GLN A 1208 6.97 -9.72 -67.19
C GLN A 1208 7.09 -11.18 -66.76
N LEU A 1209 7.98 -11.94 -67.40
CA LEU A 1209 8.27 -13.32 -67.05
C LEU A 1209 9.72 -13.45 -66.58
N PHE A 1210 9.91 -14.01 -65.38
CA PHE A 1210 11.21 -14.24 -64.77
C PHE A 1210 11.47 -15.74 -64.56
N ASP A 1211 12.74 -16.15 -64.66
CA ASP A 1211 13.17 -17.44 -64.12
C ASP A 1211 13.34 -17.40 -62.59
N LEU A 1212 13.58 -18.56 -61.95
CA LEU A 1212 13.75 -18.66 -60.50
C LEU A 1212 15.01 -17.98 -59.95
N SER A 1213 15.97 -17.60 -60.82
CA SER A 1213 17.13 -16.82 -60.42
C SER A 1213 16.84 -15.31 -60.39
N GLY A 1214 15.63 -14.90 -60.81
CA GLY A 1214 15.21 -13.50 -60.89
C GLY A 1214 15.62 -12.82 -62.20
N LYS A 1215 16.08 -13.57 -63.21
CA LYS A 1215 16.41 -13.02 -64.52
C LYS A 1215 15.14 -12.81 -65.34
N LEU A 1216 14.94 -11.60 -65.85
CA LEU A 1216 13.85 -11.27 -66.78
C LEU A 1216 14.08 -11.94 -68.13
N LEU A 1217 13.09 -12.70 -68.61
CA LEU A 1217 13.14 -13.42 -69.88
C LEU A 1217 12.46 -12.61 -71.00
N CYS A 1218 11.24 -12.15 -70.74
CA CYS A 1218 10.50 -11.29 -71.66
C CYS A 1218 9.47 -10.45 -70.90
N GLN A 1219 8.96 -9.44 -71.60
CA GLN A 1219 7.94 -8.55 -71.10
C GLN A 1219 7.08 -8.05 -72.25
N GLU A 1220 5.83 -7.75 -71.95
CA GLU A 1220 4.86 -7.19 -72.89
C GLU A 1220 4.12 -6.04 -72.21
N LEU A 1221 3.75 -5.03 -73.00
CA LEU A 1221 2.99 -3.89 -72.52
C LEU A 1221 1.58 -3.96 -73.14
N THR A 1222 0.57 -4.24 -72.33
CA THR A 1222 -0.80 -4.42 -72.80
C THR A 1222 -1.59 -3.13 -72.56
N SER A 1223 -2.28 -2.62 -73.60
CA SER A 1223 -3.01 -1.33 -73.56
C SER A 1223 -4.52 -1.49 -73.73
N LYS A 1224 -5.27 -0.73 -72.91
CA LYS A 1224 -6.72 -0.40 -72.91
C LYS A 1224 -7.72 -1.34 -73.61
N ASN A 1225 -8.67 -1.86 -72.80
CA ASN A 1225 -10.10 -1.88 -73.12
C ASN A 1225 -11.04 -2.19 -71.94
N ASN A 1226 -10.80 -1.72 -70.71
CA ASN A 1226 -11.63 -2.11 -69.56
C ASN A 1226 -11.83 -3.64 -69.45
N ASP A 1227 -10.87 -4.40 -69.95
CA ASP A 1227 -10.96 -5.84 -70.03
C ASP A 1227 -10.53 -6.45 -68.70
N LYS A 1228 -11.14 -7.59 -68.39
CA LYS A 1228 -10.74 -8.47 -67.30
C LYS A 1228 -9.84 -9.61 -67.78
N GLU A 1229 -9.44 -9.62 -69.06
CA GLU A 1229 -8.65 -10.69 -69.68
C GLU A 1229 -7.51 -10.10 -70.50
N PHE A 1230 -6.31 -10.64 -70.31
CA PHE A 1230 -5.08 -10.27 -71.03
C PHE A 1230 -4.45 -11.53 -71.61
N SER A 1231 -3.74 -11.40 -72.72
CA SER A 1231 -2.93 -12.45 -73.30
C SER A 1231 -1.46 -12.11 -73.15
N PHE A 1232 -0.62 -13.11 -72.92
CA PHE A 1232 0.83 -12.96 -72.79
C PHE A 1232 1.54 -14.16 -73.42
N ASP A 1233 2.41 -13.91 -74.39
CA ASP A 1233 3.14 -14.98 -75.07
C ASP A 1233 4.36 -15.45 -74.26
N ILE A 1234 4.41 -16.75 -73.98
CA ILE A 1234 5.48 -17.33 -73.15
C ILE A 1234 6.78 -17.44 -73.95
N CYS A 1235 7.78 -16.66 -73.58
CA CYS A 1235 9.11 -16.69 -74.21
C CYS A 1235 10.09 -17.72 -73.61
N ALA A 1236 9.67 -18.49 -72.61
CA ALA A 1236 10.52 -19.48 -71.97
C ALA A 1236 10.77 -20.67 -72.91
N SER A 1237 12.03 -21.11 -73.04
CA SER A 1237 12.44 -22.19 -73.94
C SER A 1237 12.70 -23.53 -73.24
N ASN A 1238 12.70 -23.55 -71.91
CA ASN A 1238 12.99 -24.73 -71.10
C ASN A 1238 11.82 -25.05 -70.17
N SER A 1239 11.55 -26.34 -69.96
CA SER A 1239 10.55 -26.80 -69.01
C SER A 1239 10.91 -26.37 -67.57
N GLY A 1240 9.95 -25.85 -66.81
CA GLY A 1240 10.19 -25.45 -65.42
C GLY A 1240 9.18 -24.44 -64.85
N ILE A 1241 9.44 -24.02 -63.61
CA ILE A 1241 8.62 -23.00 -62.92
C ILE A 1241 9.18 -21.62 -63.23
N TYR A 1242 8.30 -20.71 -63.65
CA TYR A 1242 8.60 -19.31 -63.91
C TYR A 1242 7.69 -18.40 -63.07
N ILE A 1243 8.12 -17.15 -62.87
CA ILE A 1243 7.36 -16.14 -62.14
C ILE A 1243 6.84 -15.10 -63.13
N LEU A 1244 5.52 -15.05 -63.27
CA LEU A 1244 4.81 -14.04 -64.05
C LEU A 1244 4.45 -12.86 -63.15
N VAL A 1245 4.81 -11.64 -63.56
CA VAL A 1245 4.66 -10.42 -62.75
C VAL A 1245 3.93 -9.36 -63.56
N GLY A 1246 2.89 -8.76 -63.00
CA GLY A 1246 2.21 -7.60 -63.58
C GLY A 1246 2.64 -6.31 -62.88
N ILE A 1247 2.95 -5.28 -63.65
CA ILE A 1247 3.37 -3.96 -63.16
C ILE A 1247 2.48 -2.88 -63.77
N GLU A 1248 1.89 -2.04 -62.92
CA GLU A 1248 1.12 -0.85 -63.32
C GLU A 1248 1.80 0.39 -62.70
N ASN A 1249 2.11 1.41 -63.52
CA ASN A 1249 2.78 2.65 -63.07
C ASN A 1249 4.04 2.43 -62.20
N GLY A 1250 4.85 1.42 -62.53
CA GLY A 1250 6.09 1.10 -61.80
C GLY A 1250 5.89 0.34 -60.48
N LYS A 1251 4.65 0.03 -60.08
CA LYS A 1251 4.34 -0.82 -58.91
C LYS A 1251 3.90 -2.20 -59.35
N ARG A 1252 4.38 -3.24 -58.67
CA ARG A 1252 3.94 -4.63 -58.89
C ARG A 1252 2.51 -4.80 -58.38
N ILE A 1253 1.61 -5.21 -59.26
CA ILE A 1253 0.19 -5.43 -58.96
C ILE A 1253 -0.17 -6.92 -58.79
N PHE A 1254 0.58 -7.84 -59.40
CA PHE A 1254 0.47 -9.27 -59.11
C PHE A 1254 1.79 -10.01 -59.34
N SER A 1255 1.91 -11.22 -58.76
CA SER A 1255 2.97 -12.18 -59.06
C SER A 1255 2.40 -13.61 -58.98
N LYS A 1256 2.58 -14.42 -60.02
CA LYS A 1256 2.05 -15.80 -60.07
C LYS A 1256 3.09 -16.77 -60.59
N LYS A 1257 3.21 -17.92 -59.92
CA LYS A 1257 4.04 -19.03 -60.41
C LYS A 1257 3.28 -19.75 -61.52
N ILE A 1258 3.94 -19.97 -62.66
CA ILE A 1258 3.41 -20.77 -63.76
C ILE A 1258 4.40 -21.88 -64.09
N TRP A 1259 3.88 -23.04 -64.47
CA TRP A 1259 4.67 -24.13 -65.01
C TRP A 1259 4.66 -24.05 -66.54
N VAL A 1260 5.84 -23.97 -67.16
CA VAL A 1260 6.00 -24.05 -68.61
C VAL A 1260 6.52 -25.45 -68.93
N ASN A 1261 5.83 -26.17 -69.82
CA ASN A 1261 6.19 -27.52 -70.26
C ASN A 1261 7.32 -27.52 -71.28
#